data_AF-A0AAW6RYQ4-F1
#
_entry.id   AF-A0AAW6RYQ4-F1
#
_cell.length_a   1.000
_cell.length_b   1.000
_cell.length_c   1.000
_cell.angle_alpha   90.00
_cell.angle_beta   90.00
_cell.angle_gamma   90.00
#
_symmetry.space_group_name_H-M   'P 1'
#
loop_
_entity.id
_entity.type
_entity.pdbx_description
1 polymer ?
#
loop_
_entity_poly.entity_id
_entity_poly.type
_entity_poly.pdbx_seq_one_letter_code
_entity_poly.pdbx_strand_id
1 'polypeptide(L)'
;MSEIISKSEWSPIRLLEKNELALGGINGNMNEQAKALGNRTLFLKDQITEISNYLGQDSTQEAFHIIESTIPRFSADCWTIDGPRSMSFCLVGEAEDAFDVYFTSRRQNDFAAAIFFSEDQAMHPYLAYETKGDFRNCTLSFSIDTSGDVPAIDNEHLGLVMTIIVNDDSETGQSPYYLRLANLADPVTLTATHADITIDWNTVVSGYEQNIPFPKEDIHRIFIGCLTHGFNAELSDPLERPQQGELHVSKIRCTGSNSTYKRKSLSIPQHTLGMCTGYDDSYNVNPARLIKNCYDLGYRGFINHYCGMSHFYDSRWDIEQQRFIVRRGPGDDQFDSYLNREATIWHTHFARAAHKHFMKMIFSISYEIYSEAAELSWTQRDWDNNYAYTGYEPPSYLLSPCIPEAMNWLQQVFIEFAGILNNEGHTPYMQVGEPWWWINPNDKPCIYDYPTKVEFNNETGLYAPEIADRMSDVSGATEQEYLLFLQEELGNSVRRIRAVVRDYYPKAQVSTLFFLPSILGEGSGIASIMNYPIEHYRYPNLDFIQTETYDWLIVGEFNKALRGFTSAIDELGYPADLVHYLAGFVPDNFLGKLVNPEYDLINDGPKVWQAIMGSAYLGKEYNVAKQYIWAYNQIMRDGLVVLPEDTLKRFWLADKAYMSQTRQSEITGTPIPGLPVNPTRPPKPETPNYPA
;
A
#
# COMPACT_ATOMS: atom_id res chain seq x y z
N MET A 1 -16.65 4.87 45.76
CA MET A 1 -17.20 3.50 45.90
C MET A 1 -18.66 3.60 46.31
N SER A 2 -19.57 3.41 45.36
CA SER A 2 -20.99 3.18 45.59
C SER A 2 -21.34 1.90 44.85
N GLU A 3 -21.60 0.82 45.59
CA GLU A 3 -22.00 -0.48 45.04
C GLU A 3 -23.28 -0.30 44.20
N ILE A 4 -23.19 -0.61 42.90
CA ILE A 4 -24.37 -0.87 42.08
C ILE A 4 -24.87 -2.25 42.49
N ILE A 5 -25.83 -2.31 43.42
CA ILE A 5 -26.57 -3.52 43.71
C ILE A 5 -27.64 -3.65 42.62
N SER A 6 -27.36 -4.43 41.57
CA SER A 6 -28.40 -4.81 40.61
C SER A 6 -29.36 -5.80 41.29
N LYS A 7 -30.59 -5.36 41.57
CA LYS A 7 -31.67 -6.29 41.91
C LYS A 7 -32.14 -6.94 40.62
N SER A 8 -32.04 -8.27 40.57
CA SER A 8 -32.73 -9.08 39.58
C SER A 8 -34.24 -8.82 39.68
N GLU A 9 -34.86 -8.32 38.60
CA GLU A 9 -36.33 -8.11 38.55
C GLU A 9 -37.12 -9.42 38.36
N TRP A 10 -36.45 -10.57 38.23
CA TRP A 10 -37.07 -11.88 38.12
C TRP A 10 -36.74 -12.81 39.29
N SER A 11 -37.68 -13.73 39.57
CA SER A 11 -37.51 -14.84 40.49
C SER A 11 -36.41 -15.79 40.01
N PRO A 12 -35.54 -16.34 40.89
CA PRO A 12 -34.54 -17.33 40.52
C PRO A 12 -35.17 -18.59 39.92
N ILE A 13 -34.56 -19.13 38.85
CA ILE A 13 -34.92 -20.47 38.34
C ILE A 13 -34.44 -21.50 39.37
N ARG A 14 -35.37 -22.19 40.04
CA ARG A 14 -35.05 -23.29 40.96
C ARG A 14 -34.53 -24.48 40.16
N LEU A 15 -33.32 -24.94 40.46
CA LEU A 15 -32.78 -26.21 39.98
C LEU A 15 -33.55 -27.37 40.63
N LEU A 16 -34.05 -28.30 39.82
CA LEU A 16 -34.67 -29.52 40.32
C LEU A 16 -33.60 -30.40 40.98
N GLU A 17 -33.92 -30.99 42.13
CA GLU A 17 -33.01 -31.94 42.78
C GLU A 17 -32.99 -33.27 42.04
N LYS A 18 -31.90 -34.04 42.21
CA LYS A 18 -31.49 -35.20 41.40
C LYS A 18 -32.56 -36.29 41.20
N ASN A 19 -33.64 -36.29 41.99
CA ASN A 19 -34.72 -37.30 41.97
C ASN A 19 -36.14 -36.71 41.85
N GLU A 20 -36.31 -35.43 41.51
CA GLU A 20 -37.64 -34.82 41.33
C GLU A 20 -38.17 -35.12 39.91
N LEU A 21 -39.22 -35.93 39.79
CA LEU A 21 -39.81 -36.31 38.50
C LEU A 21 -40.61 -35.13 37.91
N ALA A 22 -40.27 -34.73 36.68
CA ALA A 22 -40.97 -33.70 35.89
C ALA A 22 -42.34 -34.20 35.39
N LEU A 23 -43.30 -34.38 36.29
CA LEU A 23 -44.67 -34.71 35.94
C LEU A 23 -45.56 -33.50 36.25
N GLY A 24 -46.18 -32.94 35.22
CA GLY A 24 -47.07 -31.78 35.25
C GLY A 24 -48.37 -32.05 36.02
N GLY A 25 -48.25 -32.23 37.33
CA GLY A 25 -49.34 -32.46 38.28
C GLY A 25 -49.50 -31.34 39.30
N ILE A 26 -50.57 -31.47 40.10
CA ILE A 26 -51.33 -30.50 40.94
C ILE A 26 -50.54 -29.47 41.78
N ASN A 27 -49.21 -29.54 41.86
CA ASN A 27 -48.36 -28.59 42.60
C ASN A 27 -47.72 -27.49 41.74
N GLY A 28 -48.16 -27.30 40.49
CA GLY A 28 -47.91 -26.06 39.71
C GLY A 28 -46.48 -25.80 39.23
N ASN A 29 -45.48 -26.61 39.58
CA ASN A 29 -44.06 -26.27 39.38
C ASN A 29 -43.67 -26.06 37.90
N MET A 30 -44.15 -26.91 36.98
CA MET A 30 -43.81 -26.79 35.56
C MET A 30 -44.57 -25.63 34.90
N ASN A 31 -45.78 -25.34 35.37
CA ASN A 31 -46.56 -24.22 34.86
C ASN A 31 -45.97 -22.88 35.30
N GLU A 32 -45.40 -22.79 36.50
CA GLU A 32 -44.71 -21.57 36.94
C GLU A 32 -43.36 -21.39 36.23
N GLN A 33 -42.60 -22.46 36.00
CA GLN A 33 -41.37 -22.39 35.19
C GLN A 33 -41.65 -22.03 33.73
N ALA A 34 -42.71 -22.59 33.12
CA ALA A 34 -43.13 -22.24 31.77
C ALA A 34 -43.61 -20.77 31.68
N LYS A 35 -44.30 -20.26 32.70
CA LYS A 35 -44.68 -18.84 32.79
C LYS A 35 -43.47 -17.93 32.98
N ALA A 36 -42.51 -18.30 33.84
CA ALA A 36 -41.28 -17.54 34.02
C ALA A 36 -40.44 -17.50 32.73
N LEU A 37 -40.37 -18.62 32.00
CA LEU A 37 -39.71 -18.68 30.69
C LEU A 37 -40.46 -17.84 29.65
N GLY A 38 -41.79 -17.97 29.57
CA GLY A 38 -42.63 -17.18 28.67
C GLY A 38 -42.53 -15.67 28.91
N ASN A 39 -42.55 -15.24 30.18
CA ASN A 39 -42.37 -13.84 30.55
C ASN A 39 -40.97 -13.34 30.21
N ARG A 40 -39.93 -14.18 30.41
CA ARG A 40 -38.56 -13.84 30.00
C ARG A 40 -38.43 -13.72 28.49
N THR A 41 -39.07 -14.60 27.72
CA THR A 41 -39.08 -14.51 26.25
C THR A 41 -39.83 -13.28 25.76
N LEU A 42 -40.96 -12.91 26.38
CA LEU A 42 -41.72 -11.70 26.04
C LEU A 42 -40.92 -10.44 26.38
N PHE A 43 -40.35 -10.35 27.58
CA PHE A 43 -39.50 -9.23 27.97
C PHE A 43 -38.25 -9.10 27.08
N LEU A 44 -37.59 -10.21 26.76
CA LEU A 44 -36.47 -10.20 25.81
C LEU A 44 -36.91 -9.78 24.41
N LYS A 45 -38.12 -10.16 23.96
CA LYS A 45 -38.68 -9.67 22.70
C LYS A 45 -39.02 -8.18 22.76
N ASP A 46 -39.51 -7.67 23.87
CA ASP A 46 -39.81 -6.25 24.06
C ASP A 46 -38.51 -5.43 24.13
N GLN A 47 -37.48 -5.94 24.82
CA GLN A 47 -36.12 -5.36 24.83
C GLN A 47 -35.48 -5.43 23.43
N ILE A 48 -35.62 -6.54 22.69
CA ILE A 48 -35.18 -6.64 21.30
C ILE A 48 -35.95 -5.65 20.43
N THR A 49 -37.24 -5.43 20.69
CA THR A 49 -38.07 -4.48 19.93
C THR A 49 -37.71 -3.03 20.27
N GLU A 50 -37.42 -2.71 21.54
CA GLU A 50 -36.89 -1.41 21.96
C GLU A 50 -35.49 -1.17 21.39
N ILE A 51 -34.60 -2.16 21.45
CA ILE A 51 -33.27 -2.12 20.82
C ILE A 51 -33.42 -2.00 19.30
N SER A 52 -34.36 -2.70 18.67
CA SER A 52 -34.62 -2.60 17.22
C SER A 52 -35.24 -1.26 16.83
N ASN A 53 -36.01 -0.63 17.72
CA ASN A 53 -36.54 0.72 17.51
C ASN A 53 -35.49 1.80 17.79
N TYR A 54 -34.53 1.54 18.68
CA TYR A 54 -33.38 2.41 18.96
C TYR A 54 -32.33 2.30 17.84
N LEU A 55 -32.09 1.09 17.33
CA LEU A 55 -31.29 0.81 16.13
C LEU A 55 -32.02 1.21 14.84
N GLY A 56 -33.35 1.25 14.86
CA GLY A 56 -34.22 1.65 13.75
C GLY A 56 -34.38 3.17 13.58
N GLN A 57 -33.68 3.98 14.37
CA GLN A 57 -33.49 5.42 14.13
C GLN A 57 -32.24 5.72 13.28
N ASP A 58 -31.41 4.73 12.96
CA ASP A 58 -30.53 4.84 11.79
C ASP A 58 -31.40 4.67 10.56
N SER A 59 -31.81 5.81 9.98
CA SER A 59 -32.48 5.81 8.69
C SER A 59 -31.68 4.97 7.71
N THR A 60 -32.32 3.96 7.11
CA THR A 60 -31.94 3.38 5.83
C THR A 60 -32.08 4.46 4.74
N GLN A 61 -31.31 5.54 4.83
CA GLN A 61 -30.94 6.33 3.67
C GLN A 61 -30.08 5.39 2.82
N GLU A 62 -30.49 5.17 1.57
CA GLU A 62 -29.70 4.37 0.62
C GLU A 62 -28.25 4.85 0.64
N ALA A 63 -27.35 4.02 1.17
CA ALA A 63 -25.96 4.39 1.45
C ALA A 63 -25.26 4.88 0.17
N PHE A 64 -25.41 4.14 -0.91
CA PHE A 64 -25.00 4.44 -2.27
C PHE A 64 -25.51 3.33 -3.18
N HIS A 65 -25.64 3.59 -4.48
CA HIS A 65 -26.17 2.58 -5.41
C HIS A 65 -25.11 1.53 -5.75
N ILE A 66 -25.33 0.29 -5.31
CA ILE A 66 -24.49 -0.87 -5.65
C ILE A 66 -25.09 -1.58 -6.86
N ILE A 67 -24.31 -1.74 -7.93
CA ILE A 67 -24.72 -2.51 -9.10
C ILE A 67 -24.08 -3.89 -9.01
N GLU A 68 -24.89 -4.94 -8.91
CA GLU A 68 -24.44 -6.32 -9.05
C GLU A 68 -24.54 -6.76 -10.51
N SER A 69 -23.40 -7.20 -11.05
CA SER A 69 -23.32 -7.76 -12.41
C SER A 69 -22.83 -9.19 -12.37
N THR A 70 -23.28 -10.00 -13.33
CA THR A 70 -22.72 -11.33 -13.57
C THR A 70 -21.61 -11.19 -14.61
N ILE A 71 -20.39 -11.55 -14.25
CA ILE A 71 -19.21 -11.47 -15.13
C ILE A 71 -18.59 -12.85 -15.36
N PRO A 72 -17.83 -13.04 -16.46
CA PRO A 72 -17.06 -14.27 -16.67
C PRO A 72 -16.06 -14.52 -15.54
N ARG A 73 -15.95 -15.78 -15.13
CA ARG A 73 -14.86 -16.26 -14.27
C ARG A 73 -13.53 -16.17 -15.03
N PHE A 74 -12.44 -15.91 -14.30
CA PHE A 74 -11.08 -15.71 -14.84
C PHE A 74 -10.92 -14.47 -15.74
N SER A 75 -11.79 -13.47 -15.60
CA SER A 75 -11.58 -12.16 -16.25
C SER A 75 -10.15 -11.67 -16.02
N ALA A 76 -9.52 -11.12 -17.06
CA ALA A 76 -8.09 -10.85 -17.07
C ALA A 76 -7.65 -9.87 -15.96
N ASP A 77 -8.51 -8.94 -15.56
CA ASP A 77 -8.24 -7.99 -14.48
C ASP A 77 -8.18 -8.64 -13.09
N CYS A 78 -8.68 -9.87 -12.93
CA CYS A 78 -8.66 -10.60 -11.67
C CYS A 78 -7.33 -11.31 -11.40
N TRP A 79 -6.43 -11.41 -12.38
CA TRP A 79 -5.13 -12.05 -12.21
C TRP A 79 -4.12 -11.11 -11.54
N THR A 80 -3.25 -11.70 -10.72
CA THR A 80 -2.14 -11.04 -10.05
C THR A 80 -0.83 -11.73 -10.38
N ILE A 81 0.31 -11.20 -9.94
CA ILE A 81 1.61 -11.85 -10.08
C ILE A 81 2.41 -11.76 -8.80
N ASP A 82 3.13 -12.81 -8.45
CA ASP A 82 4.02 -12.80 -7.29
C ASP A 82 5.23 -13.72 -7.50
N GLY A 83 6.30 -13.49 -6.74
CA GLY A 83 7.59 -14.17 -6.90
C GLY A 83 8.65 -13.67 -5.93
N PRO A 84 9.83 -14.33 -5.89
CA PRO A 84 10.91 -13.94 -5.01
C PRO A 84 11.53 -12.60 -5.41
N ARG A 85 12.10 -11.90 -4.43
CA ARG A 85 12.68 -10.55 -4.59
C ARG A 85 13.90 -10.47 -5.50
N SER A 86 14.56 -11.59 -5.78
CA SER A 86 15.61 -11.66 -6.80
C SER A 86 15.08 -11.40 -8.21
N MET A 87 13.79 -11.65 -8.43
CA MET A 87 13.13 -11.39 -9.70
C MET A 87 12.54 -9.99 -9.78
N SER A 88 12.42 -9.50 -11.01
CA SER A 88 11.52 -8.41 -11.36
C SER A 88 10.38 -8.99 -12.18
N PHE A 89 9.14 -8.57 -11.94
CA PHE A 89 7.98 -9.09 -12.66
C PHE A 89 6.82 -8.10 -12.64
N CYS A 90 5.96 -8.14 -13.64
CA CYS A 90 4.71 -7.37 -13.65
C CYS A 90 3.63 -8.07 -14.48
N LEU A 91 2.37 -7.79 -14.15
CA LEU A 91 1.20 -8.21 -14.92
C LEU A 91 0.44 -6.97 -15.39
N VAL A 92 0.17 -6.88 -16.68
CA VAL A 92 -0.51 -5.74 -17.31
C VAL A 92 -1.55 -6.22 -18.33
N GLY A 93 -2.55 -5.41 -18.61
CA GLY A 93 -3.58 -5.72 -19.61
C GLY A 93 -4.78 -4.80 -19.51
N GLU A 94 -5.38 -4.43 -20.63
CA GLU A 94 -6.61 -3.61 -20.67
C GLU A 94 -7.83 -4.37 -21.24
N ALA A 95 -7.60 -5.52 -21.88
CA ALA A 95 -8.67 -6.34 -22.44
C ALA A 95 -9.34 -7.16 -21.32
N GLU A 96 -10.62 -7.48 -21.48
CA GLU A 96 -11.36 -8.31 -20.52
C GLU A 96 -10.87 -9.77 -20.51
N ASP A 97 -10.35 -10.25 -21.65
CA ASP A 97 -9.98 -11.64 -21.89
C ASP A 97 -8.50 -11.85 -22.24
N ALA A 98 -7.64 -10.86 -21.96
CA ALA A 98 -6.20 -11.01 -22.15
C ALA A 98 -5.35 -10.17 -21.16
N PHE A 99 -4.20 -10.74 -20.78
CA PHE A 99 -3.16 -10.06 -20.00
C PHE A 99 -1.77 -10.53 -20.45
N ASP A 100 -0.79 -9.67 -20.20
CA ASP A 100 0.63 -9.92 -20.42
C ASP A 100 1.36 -10.01 -19.08
N VAL A 101 2.34 -10.90 -19.04
CA VAL A 101 3.27 -11.06 -17.92
C VAL A 101 4.67 -10.86 -18.43
N TYR A 102 5.42 -9.99 -17.77
CA TYR A 102 6.84 -9.76 -18.03
C TYR A 102 7.62 -10.12 -16.77
N PHE A 103 8.76 -10.78 -16.92
CA PHE A 103 9.61 -11.13 -15.78
C PHE A 103 11.09 -11.27 -16.15
N THR A 104 11.94 -11.01 -15.16
CA THR A 104 13.39 -11.15 -15.23
C THR A 104 13.88 -12.00 -14.07
N SER A 105 14.51 -13.14 -14.37
CA SER A 105 15.20 -14.01 -13.42
C SER A 105 16.65 -13.58 -13.24
N ARG A 106 17.14 -13.59 -12.00
CA ARG A 106 18.54 -13.29 -11.63
C ARG A 106 19.22 -14.42 -10.84
N ARG A 107 18.47 -15.36 -10.27
CA ARG A 107 18.97 -16.59 -9.64
C ARG A 107 18.45 -17.83 -10.35
N GLN A 108 19.12 -18.96 -10.12
CA GLN A 108 18.72 -20.24 -10.71
C GLN A 108 17.40 -20.77 -10.12
N ASN A 109 17.05 -20.48 -8.88
CA ASN A 109 15.77 -20.90 -8.29
C ASN A 109 14.65 -19.85 -8.43
N ASP A 110 14.83 -18.85 -9.28
CA ASP A 110 13.83 -17.81 -9.49
C ASP A 110 12.58 -18.35 -10.19
N PHE A 111 11.44 -18.23 -9.51
CA PHE A 111 10.12 -18.65 -9.99
C PHE A 111 9.07 -17.63 -9.56
N ALA A 112 8.46 -16.95 -10.53
CA ALA A 112 7.28 -16.13 -10.32
C ALA A 112 6.03 -16.88 -10.83
N ALA A 113 4.84 -16.35 -10.56
CA ALA A 113 3.62 -16.94 -11.06
C ALA A 113 2.52 -15.90 -11.30
N ALA A 114 1.80 -16.05 -12.42
CA ALA A 114 0.53 -15.35 -12.63
C ALA A 114 -0.58 -16.13 -11.91
N ILE A 115 -1.26 -15.50 -10.96
CA ILE A 115 -2.12 -16.15 -9.97
C ILE A 115 -3.55 -15.65 -10.13
N PHE A 116 -4.50 -16.59 -10.07
CA PHE A 116 -5.91 -16.32 -9.90
C PHE A 116 -6.37 -16.91 -8.56
N PHE A 117 -6.93 -16.07 -7.69
CA PHE A 117 -7.46 -16.49 -6.39
C PHE A 117 -8.96 -16.72 -6.47
N SER A 118 -9.46 -17.74 -5.76
CA SER A 118 -10.90 -17.96 -5.62
C SER A 118 -11.60 -16.93 -4.74
N GLU A 119 -10.85 -16.21 -3.91
CA GLU A 119 -11.27 -15.06 -3.11
C GLU A 119 -10.43 -13.83 -3.48
N ASP A 120 -11.07 -12.69 -3.68
CA ASP A 120 -10.40 -11.44 -4.00
C ASP A 120 -10.09 -10.64 -2.73
N GLN A 121 -8.87 -10.78 -2.21
CA GLN A 121 -8.44 -10.08 -1.00
C GLN A 121 -7.77 -8.72 -1.28
N ALA A 122 -7.47 -8.42 -2.55
CA ALA A 122 -6.77 -7.20 -2.95
C ALA A 122 -7.70 -6.00 -3.22
N MET A 123 -9.02 -6.21 -3.14
CA MET A 123 -10.01 -5.23 -3.59
C MET A 123 -10.90 -4.73 -2.48
N HIS A 124 -11.44 -3.53 -2.72
CA HIS A 124 -12.57 -3.02 -1.96
C HIS A 124 -13.71 -4.07 -1.91
N PRO A 125 -14.33 -4.30 -0.74
CA PRO A 125 -15.45 -5.23 -0.58
C PRO A 125 -16.65 -5.07 -1.54
N TYR A 126 -16.79 -3.92 -2.20
CA TYR A 126 -17.85 -3.66 -3.20
C TYR A 126 -17.34 -3.68 -4.64
N LEU A 127 -16.06 -3.96 -4.86
CA LEU A 127 -15.44 -4.11 -6.18
C LEU A 127 -14.87 -5.51 -6.40
N ALA A 128 -14.69 -6.27 -5.31
CA ALA A 128 -14.31 -7.68 -5.29
C ALA A 128 -15.34 -8.56 -6.02
N TYR A 129 -14.85 -9.62 -6.66
CA TYR A 129 -15.70 -10.68 -7.17
C TYR A 129 -16.11 -11.68 -6.07
N GLU A 130 -17.20 -12.39 -6.29
CA GLU A 130 -17.73 -13.44 -5.41
C GLU A 130 -16.66 -14.50 -5.09
N THR A 131 -16.46 -14.78 -3.80
CA THR A 131 -15.62 -15.89 -3.33
C THR A 131 -16.22 -17.22 -3.75
N LYS A 132 -15.48 -17.99 -4.56
CA LYS A 132 -16.02 -19.23 -5.14
C LYS A 132 -14.95 -20.27 -5.49
N GLY A 133 -14.71 -21.17 -4.55
CA GLY A 133 -13.76 -22.29 -4.67
C GLY A 133 -14.28 -23.54 -5.38
N ASP A 134 -15.56 -23.61 -5.75
CA ASP A 134 -16.11 -24.72 -6.54
C ASP A 134 -15.88 -24.49 -8.04
N PHE A 135 -15.23 -25.43 -8.72
CA PHE A 135 -14.90 -25.40 -10.16
C PHE A 135 -15.68 -26.46 -10.95
N ARG A 136 -16.55 -27.27 -10.31
CA ARG A 136 -17.45 -28.20 -11.02
C ARG A 136 -18.29 -27.47 -12.06
N ASN A 137 -18.58 -28.13 -13.18
CA ASN A 137 -19.37 -27.55 -14.28
C ASN A 137 -18.81 -26.20 -14.81
N CYS A 138 -17.48 -26.00 -14.76
CA CYS A 138 -16.75 -24.98 -15.52
C CYS A 138 -15.76 -25.66 -16.47
N THR A 139 -15.59 -25.08 -17.65
CA THR A 139 -14.51 -25.40 -18.58
C THR A 139 -13.81 -24.10 -18.94
N LEU A 140 -12.52 -24.00 -18.64
CA LEU A 140 -11.66 -22.85 -18.95
C LEU A 140 -10.92 -23.10 -20.26
N SER A 141 -10.92 -22.14 -21.18
CA SER A 141 -10.06 -22.13 -22.36
C SER A 141 -9.37 -20.79 -22.53
N PHE A 142 -8.15 -20.82 -23.08
CA PHE A 142 -7.32 -19.65 -23.35
C PHE A 142 -6.21 -20.01 -24.36
N SER A 143 -5.66 -19.00 -25.02
CA SER A 143 -4.40 -19.10 -25.78
C SER A 143 -3.26 -18.61 -24.89
N ILE A 144 -2.10 -19.25 -24.98
CA ILE A 144 -0.87 -18.75 -24.37
C ILE A 144 0.26 -18.69 -25.39
N ASP A 145 0.90 -17.53 -25.48
CA ASP A 145 2.11 -17.30 -26.26
C ASP A 145 3.27 -16.99 -25.31
N THR A 146 4.47 -17.48 -25.63
CA THR A 146 5.69 -17.23 -24.85
C THR A 146 6.79 -16.60 -25.70
N SER A 147 7.62 -15.76 -25.08
CA SER A 147 8.77 -15.12 -25.74
C SER A 147 9.95 -14.95 -24.77
N GLY A 148 11.13 -14.62 -25.30
CA GLY A 148 12.36 -14.47 -24.52
C GLY A 148 12.96 -15.81 -24.10
N ASP A 149 13.50 -15.87 -22.88
CA ASP A 149 14.18 -17.02 -22.28
C ASP A 149 13.22 -18.02 -21.62
N VAL A 150 11.94 -18.01 -22.01
CA VAL A 150 10.95 -18.96 -21.51
C VAL A 150 11.16 -20.33 -22.17
N PRO A 151 11.24 -21.43 -21.40
CA PRO A 151 11.32 -22.77 -21.96
C PRO A 151 10.17 -23.09 -22.90
N ALA A 152 10.42 -24.01 -23.83
CA ALA A 152 9.37 -24.50 -24.72
C ALA A 152 8.18 -25.03 -23.89
N ILE A 153 6.95 -24.72 -24.30
CA ILE A 153 5.73 -25.08 -23.57
C ILE A 153 5.66 -26.60 -23.31
N ASP A 154 6.14 -27.40 -24.27
CA ASP A 154 6.18 -28.85 -24.24
C ASP A 154 7.54 -29.43 -23.77
N ASN A 155 8.41 -28.62 -23.16
CA ASN A 155 9.64 -29.12 -22.56
C ASN A 155 9.33 -30.16 -21.48
N GLU A 156 10.14 -31.22 -21.43
CA GLU A 156 9.94 -32.36 -20.54
C GLU A 156 10.11 -32.00 -19.05
N HIS A 157 11.05 -31.10 -18.75
CA HIS A 157 11.45 -30.77 -17.37
C HIS A 157 11.00 -29.37 -16.93
N LEU A 158 11.01 -28.41 -17.85
CA LEU A 158 10.74 -27.00 -17.57
C LEU A 158 9.53 -26.46 -18.35
N GLY A 159 8.70 -27.34 -18.93
CA GLY A 159 7.51 -26.94 -19.68
C GLY A 159 6.50 -26.21 -18.80
N LEU A 160 5.53 -25.52 -19.42
CA LEU A 160 4.56 -24.75 -18.67
C LEU A 160 3.62 -25.65 -17.85
N VAL A 161 3.50 -25.30 -16.57
CA VAL A 161 2.62 -25.96 -15.61
C VAL A 161 1.65 -24.94 -15.03
N MET A 162 0.37 -25.30 -14.99
CA MET A 162 -0.61 -24.65 -14.13
C MET A 162 -0.68 -25.41 -12.81
N THR A 163 -0.39 -24.74 -11.72
CA THR A 163 -0.47 -25.27 -10.37
C THR A 163 -1.77 -24.84 -9.72
N ILE A 164 -2.41 -25.76 -9.00
CA ILE A 164 -3.66 -25.54 -8.29
C ILE A 164 -3.44 -25.87 -6.82
N ILE A 165 -3.81 -24.95 -5.94
CA ILE A 165 -3.79 -25.14 -4.50
C ILE A 165 -5.21 -25.36 -4.03
N VAL A 166 -5.45 -26.49 -3.37
CA VAL A 166 -6.74 -26.89 -2.82
C VAL A 166 -6.64 -26.86 -1.31
N ASN A 167 -7.66 -26.31 -0.63
CA ASN A 167 -7.77 -26.43 0.82
C ASN A 167 -8.23 -27.84 1.17
N ASP A 168 -7.55 -28.47 2.13
CA ASP A 168 -7.85 -29.84 2.54
C ASP A 168 -7.40 -30.11 3.99
N ASP A 169 -7.63 -31.34 4.45
CA ASP A 169 -7.26 -31.79 5.81
C ASP A 169 -5.78 -32.23 5.92
N SER A 170 -4.90 -31.81 4.99
CA SER A 170 -3.47 -32.08 5.10
C SER A 170 -2.82 -31.32 6.28
N GLU A 171 -1.59 -31.69 6.64
CA GLU A 171 -0.85 -31.02 7.73
C GLU A 171 -0.63 -29.52 7.45
N THR A 172 -0.45 -29.16 6.19
CA THR A 172 -0.32 -27.77 5.73
C THR A 172 -1.66 -27.07 5.52
N GLY A 173 -2.78 -27.80 5.63
CA GLY A 173 -4.15 -27.35 5.31
C GLY A 173 -4.39 -27.11 3.82
N GLN A 174 -3.39 -27.39 2.97
CA GLN A 174 -3.41 -27.16 1.54
C GLN A 174 -2.53 -28.17 0.80
N SER A 175 -3.02 -28.69 -0.33
CA SER A 175 -2.26 -29.56 -1.22
C SER A 175 -2.12 -28.98 -2.64
N PRO A 176 -0.93 -29.08 -3.26
CA PRO A 176 -0.72 -28.68 -4.65
C PRO A 176 -1.07 -29.81 -5.64
N TYR A 177 -1.64 -29.41 -6.77
CA TYR A 177 -1.91 -30.23 -7.95
C TYR A 177 -1.31 -29.58 -9.18
N TYR A 178 -0.84 -30.37 -10.15
CA TYR A 178 -0.06 -29.88 -11.28
C TYR A 178 -0.68 -30.33 -12.60
N LEU A 179 -0.96 -29.37 -13.47
CA LEU A 179 -1.46 -29.58 -14.81
C LEU A 179 -0.40 -29.13 -15.82
N ARG A 180 0.23 -30.09 -16.49
CA ARG A 180 1.15 -29.81 -17.59
C ARG A 180 0.35 -29.29 -18.79
N LEU A 181 0.54 -28.02 -19.15
CA LEU A 181 -0.32 -27.35 -20.14
C LEU A 181 -0.22 -27.99 -21.53
N ALA A 182 0.96 -28.46 -21.94
CA ALA A 182 1.13 -29.17 -23.20
C ALA A 182 0.23 -30.43 -23.33
N ASN A 183 -0.11 -31.11 -22.22
CA ASN A 183 -0.99 -32.27 -22.24
C ASN A 183 -2.48 -31.90 -22.37
N LEU A 184 -2.79 -30.61 -22.26
CA LEU A 184 -4.14 -30.02 -22.32
C LEU A 184 -4.32 -29.12 -23.54
N ALA A 185 -3.28 -29.01 -24.37
CA ALA A 185 -3.26 -28.18 -25.56
C ALA A 185 -3.92 -28.89 -26.75
N ASP A 186 -4.51 -28.13 -27.67
CA ASP A 186 -4.88 -28.63 -28.99
C ASP A 186 -3.59 -29.03 -29.75
N PRO A 187 -3.40 -30.32 -30.10
CA PRO A 187 -2.20 -30.81 -30.77
C PRO A 187 -1.92 -30.15 -32.12
N VAL A 188 -2.93 -29.55 -32.76
CA VAL A 188 -2.77 -28.83 -34.04
C VAL A 188 -2.14 -27.45 -33.83
N THR A 189 -2.37 -26.84 -32.67
CA THR A 189 -1.90 -25.49 -32.34
C THR A 189 -0.61 -25.50 -31.52
N LEU A 190 -0.34 -26.59 -30.79
CA LEU A 190 0.82 -26.69 -29.91
C LEU A 190 2.14 -26.53 -30.69
N THR A 191 2.91 -25.53 -30.31
CA THR A 191 4.30 -25.32 -30.72
C THR A 191 5.16 -25.07 -29.48
N ALA A 192 6.47 -24.84 -29.67
CA ALA A 192 7.37 -24.49 -28.59
C ALA A 192 6.93 -23.21 -27.84
N THR A 193 6.26 -22.27 -28.51
CA THR A 193 5.96 -20.93 -27.96
C THR A 193 4.49 -20.54 -28.05
N HIS A 194 3.60 -21.44 -28.47
CA HIS A 194 2.17 -21.20 -28.57
C HIS A 194 1.37 -22.45 -28.21
N ALA A 195 0.28 -22.29 -27.47
CA ALA A 195 -0.68 -23.35 -27.22
C ALA A 195 -2.11 -22.81 -27.00
N ASP A 196 -3.11 -23.42 -27.63
CA ASP A 196 -4.51 -23.25 -27.26
C ASP A 196 -4.90 -24.34 -26.24
N ILE A 197 -5.24 -23.91 -25.02
CA ILE A 197 -5.49 -24.80 -23.87
C ILE A 197 -6.99 -24.92 -23.60
N THR A 198 -7.45 -26.13 -23.27
CA THR A 198 -8.81 -26.35 -22.72
C THR A 198 -8.75 -27.23 -21.48
N ILE A 199 -9.32 -26.74 -20.37
CA ILE A 199 -9.39 -27.41 -19.07
C ILE A 199 -10.87 -27.63 -18.72
N ASP A 200 -11.36 -28.85 -18.88
CA ASP A 200 -12.63 -29.26 -18.27
C ASP A 200 -12.38 -29.73 -16.83
N TRP A 201 -12.73 -28.88 -15.87
CA TRP A 201 -12.54 -29.14 -14.44
C TRP A 201 -13.30 -30.37 -13.94
N ASN A 202 -14.28 -30.88 -14.70
CA ASN A 202 -15.00 -32.10 -14.33
C ASN A 202 -14.19 -33.37 -14.59
N THR A 203 -13.31 -33.35 -15.60
CA THR A 203 -12.61 -34.53 -16.13
C THR A 203 -11.09 -34.42 -16.06
N VAL A 204 -10.55 -33.24 -15.75
CA VAL A 204 -9.10 -33.03 -15.66
C VAL A 204 -8.46 -33.96 -14.63
N VAL A 205 -7.24 -34.41 -14.93
CA VAL A 205 -6.44 -35.28 -14.06
C VAL A 205 -5.08 -34.61 -13.84
N SER A 206 -4.60 -34.67 -12.59
CA SER A 206 -3.34 -34.05 -12.19
C SER A 206 -2.15 -34.99 -12.38
N GLY A 207 -0.95 -34.44 -12.27
CA GLY A 207 0.31 -35.15 -12.29
C GLY A 207 0.94 -35.21 -13.69
N TYR A 208 2.24 -35.46 -13.72
CA TYR A 208 3.01 -35.53 -14.97
C TYR A 208 2.44 -36.57 -15.94
N GLU A 209 2.08 -37.75 -15.41
CA GLU A 209 1.46 -38.86 -16.14
C GLU A 209 -0.08 -38.78 -16.21
N GLN A 210 -0.69 -37.66 -15.77
CA GLN A 210 -2.14 -37.46 -15.73
C GLN A 210 -2.92 -38.60 -15.07
N ASN A 211 -2.45 -39.04 -13.90
CA ASN A 211 -3.00 -40.20 -13.17
C ASN A 211 -3.39 -39.90 -11.72
N ILE A 212 -3.27 -38.65 -11.27
CA ILE A 212 -3.63 -38.22 -9.92
C ILE A 212 -5.06 -37.67 -9.94
N PRO A 213 -6.01 -38.26 -9.18
CA PRO A 213 -7.36 -37.73 -9.05
C PRO A 213 -7.34 -36.24 -8.66
N PHE A 214 -8.18 -35.45 -9.32
CA PHE A 214 -8.19 -34.00 -9.16
C PHE A 214 -9.39 -33.52 -8.32
N PRO A 215 -9.18 -32.83 -7.19
CA PRO A 215 -10.24 -32.15 -6.45
C PRO A 215 -10.64 -30.88 -7.19
N LYS A 216 -11.95 -30.69 -7.32
CA LYS A 216 -12.58 -29.57 -8.04
C LYS A 216 -13.45 -28.69 -7.15
N GLU A 217 -13.42 -28.98 -5.86
CA GLU A 217 -14.11 -28.27 -4.80
C GLU A 217 -13.02 -27.64 -3.91
N ASP A 218 -13.32 -26.50 -3.29
CA ASP A 218 -12.44 -25.78 -2.37
C ASP A 218 -11.02 -25.47 -2.92
N ILE A 219 -10.95 -25.15 -4.21
CA ILE A 219 -9.73 -24.61 -4.81
C ILE A 219 -9.50 -23.20 -4.25
N HIS A 220 -8.34 -22.97 -3.64
CA HIS A 220 -7.94 -21.70 -3.08
C HIS A 220 -7.40 -20.74 -4.15
N ARG A 221 -6.45 -21.23 -4.97
CA ARG A 221 -5.83 -20.45 -6.05
C ARG A 221 -5.31 -21.36 -7.16
N ILE A 222 -5.22 -20.81 -8.36
CA ILE A 222 -4.56 -21.41 -9.52
C ILE A 222 -3.47 -20.47 -10.02
N PHE A 223 -2.39 -20.98 -10.58
CA PHE A 223 -1.35 -20.13 -11.13
C PHE A 223 -0.54 -20.75 -12.25
N ILE A 224 -0.08 -19.91 -13.18
CA ILE A 224 0.79 -20.27 -14.31
C ILE A 224 2.22 -19.88 -13.93
N GLY A 225 3.13 -20.84 -13.93
CA GLY A 225 4.54 -20.61 -13.58
C GLY A 225 5.28 -19.73 -14.61
N CYS A 226 6.06 -18.79 -14.10
CA CYS A 226 6.91 -17.86 -14.85
C CYS A 226 8.37 -18.13 -14.48
N LEU A 227 9.04 -18.92 -15.31
CA LEU A 227 10.44 -19.33 -15.13
C LEU A 227 11.21 -19.21 -16.45
N THR A 228 12.54 -19.20 -16.36
CA THR A 228 13.45 -19.09 -17.51
C THR A 228 14.29 -20.36 -17.69
N HIS A 229 15.01 -20.48 -18.82
CA HIS A 229 15.87 -21.64 -19.12
C HIS A 229 16.90 -21.99 -18.03
N GLY A 230 17.34 -21.01 -17.24
CA GLY A 230 18.28 -21.19 -16.14
C GLY A 230 17.67 -21.79 -14.87
N PHE A 231 16.36 -22.08 -14.85
CA PHE A 231 15.68 -22.54 -13.64
C PHE A 231 16.19 -23.90 -13.14
N ASN A 232 16.54 -23.94 -11.85
CA ASN A 232 16.86 -25.14 -11.10
C ASN A 232 16.48 -24.92 -9.63
N ALA A 233 15.46 -25.64 -9.17
CA ALA A 233 14.91 -25.51 -7.82
C ALA A 233 15.93 -25.83 -6.70
N GLU A 234 16.97 -26.60 -7.00
CA GLU A 234 17.99 -27.03 -6.03
C GLU A 234 19.20 -26.07 -5.95
N LEU A 235 19.29 -25.08 -6.83
CA LEU A 235 20.40 -24.14 -6.90
C LEU A 235 19.94 -22.71 -6.65
N SER A 236 20.61 -22.00 -5.74
CA SER A 236 20.31 -20.60 -5.42
C SER A 236 21.32 -19.60 -5.95
N ASP A 237 22.31 -20.07 -6.73
CA ASP A 237 23.37 -19.23 -7.26
C ASP A 237 22.80 -18.18 -8.24
N PRO A 238 23.43 -16.99 -8.32
CA PRO A 238 23.12 -16.00 -9.34
C PRO A 238 23.31 -16.59 -10.75
N LEU A 239 22.45 -16.18 -11.68
CA LEU A 239 22.66 -16.44 -13.11
C LEU A 239 23.84 -15.61 -13.62
N GLU A 240 24.57 -16.15 -14.61
CA GLU A 240 25.68 -15.42 -15.26
C GLU A 240 25.20 -14.11 -15.88
N ARG A 241 23.99 -14.11 -16.44
CA ARG A 241 23.27 -12.93 -16.92
C ARG A 241 21.80 -13.05 -16.55
N PRO A 242 21.11 -11.94 -16.25
CA PRO A 242 19.66 -11.95 -16.10
C PRO A 242 18.99 -12.54 -17.35
N GLN A 243 17.95 -13.32 -17.14
CA GLN A 243 17.15 -13.93 -18.21
C GLN A 243 15.75 -13.33 -18.19
N GLN A 244 15.20 -13.00 -19.36
CA GLN A 244 13.94 -12.28 -19.48
C GLN A 244 12.89 -13.14 -20.17
N GLY A 245 11.69 -13.23 -19.60
CA GLY A 245 10.58 -13.98 -20.17
C GLY A 245 9.31 -13.16 -20.29
N GLU A 246 8.46 -13.57 -21.22
CA GLU A 246 7.13 -12.99 -21.41
C GLU A 246 6.10 -14.09 -21.62
N LEU A 247 4.92 -13.92 -21.02
CA LEU A 247 3.73 -14.71 -21.31
C LEU A 247 2.61 -13.78 -21.77
N HIS A 248 2.00 -14.08 -22.90
CA HIS A 248 0.76 -13.45 -23.34
C HIS A 248 -0.38 -14.47 -23.21
N VAL A 249 -1.31 -14.23 -22.27
CA VAL A 249 -2.50 -15.06 -22.08
C VAL A 249 -3.68 -14.32 -22.68
N SER A 250 -4.39 -14.95 -23.62
CA SER A 250 -5.49 -14.30 -24.35
C SER A 250 -6.65 -15.23 -24.63
N LYS A 251 -7.75 -14.66 -25.15
CA LYS A 251 -8.98 -15.37 -25.48
C LYS A 251 -9.52 -16.18 -24.29
N ILE A 252 -9.35 -15.66 -23.08
CA ILE A 252 -9.80 -16.32 -21.86
C ILE A 252 -11.34 -16.45 -21.91
N ARG A 253 -11.84 -17.68 -21.81
CA ARG A 253 -13.27 -17.98 -21.70
C ARG A 253 -13.49 -19.07 -20.65
N CYS A 254 -14.48 -18.93 -19.76
CA CYS A 254 -15.08 -20.09 -19.09
C CYS A 254 -16.52 -20.30 -19.57
N THR A 255 -16.91 -21.57 -19.71
CA THR A 255 -18.27 -22.01 -20.05
C THR A 255 -18.79 -23.03 -19.02
N GLY A 256 -20.10 -23.29 -19.03
CA GLY A 256 -20.77 -24.17 -18.06
C GLY A 256 -21.54 -23.41 -16.99
N SER A 257 -22.29 -24.12 -16.15
CA SER A 257 -23.18 -23.48 -15.15
C SER A 257 -22.42 -22.73 -14.04
N ASN A 258 -21.12 -22.99 -13.91
CA ASN A 258 -20.27 -22.41 -12.86
C ASN A 258 -19.19 -21.46 -13.42
N SER A 259 -19.43 -20.92 -14.61
CA SER A 259 -18.50 -20.14 -15.41
C SER A 259 -18.48 -18.65 -15.14
N THR A 260 -19.36 -18.18 -14.25
CA THR A 260 -19.53 -16.77 -13.95
C THR A 260 -19.56 -16.54 -12.45
N TYR A 261 -19.25 -15.30 -12.06
CA TYR A 261 -19.36 -14.82 -10.69
C TYR A 261 -20.20 -13.56 -10.62
N LYS A 262 -20.75 -13.33 -9.44
CA LYS A 262 -21.27 -12.02 -9.08
C LYS A 262 -20.11 -11.08 -8.78
N ARG A 263 -20.16 -9.87 -9.34
CA ARG A 263 -19.25 -8.79 -8.99
C ARG A 263 -20.06 -7.54 -8.75
N LYS A 264 -19.77 -6.89 -7.62
CA LYS A 264 -20.35 -5.60 -7.29
C LYS A 264 -19.54 -4.50 -8.00
N SER A 265 -20.21 -3.40 -8.29
CA SER A 265 -19.56 -2.19 -8.80
C SER A 265 -20.22 -0.97 -8.17
N LEU A 266 -19.40 0.04 -7.94
CA LEU A 266 -19.82 1.34 -7.46
C LEU A 266 -19.65 2.36 -8.59
N SER A 267 -20.51 3.38 -8.57
CA SER A 267 -20.37 4.56 -9.43
C SER A 267 -20.51 5.80 -8.56
N ILE A 268 -19.54 5.99 -7.67
CA ILE A 268 -19.52 7.13 -6.76
C ILE A 268 -19.23 8.40 -7.57
N PRO A 269 -20.06 9.46 -7.46
CA PRO A 269 -19.78 10.72 -8.14
C PRO A 269 -18.48 11.34 -7.63
N GLN A 270 -17.85 12.16 -8.46
CA GLN A 270 -16.56 12.78 -8.12
C GLN A 270 -16.64 13.56 -6.80
N HIS A 271 -15.70 13.30 -5.90
CA HIS A 271 -15.46 14.09 -4.69
C HIS A 271 -14.10 14.81 -4.74
N THR A 272 -13.78 15.57 -3.69
CA THR A 272 -12.61 16.47 -3.68
C THR A 272 -11.28 15.78 -3.36
N LEU A 273 -11.30 14.64 -2.67
CA LEU A 273 -10.09 13.90 -2.27
C LEU A 273 -9.27 13.42 -3.47
N GLY A 274 -7.95 13.46 -3.31
CA GLY A 274 -6.99 12.68 -4.08
C GLY A 274 -6.69 11.35 -3.39
N MET A 275 -5.96 10.51 -4.09
CA MET A 275 -5.54 9.19 -3.61
C MET A 275 -4.02 9.14 -3.50
N CYS A 276 -3.49 8.54 -2.44
CA CYS A 276 -2.12 8.08 -2.40
C CYS A 276 -2.06 6.55 -2.63
N THR A 277 -1.20 6.08 -3.53
CA THR A 277 -0.96 4.67 -3.86
C THR A 277 0.53 4.35 -3.73
N GLY A 278 0.91 3.07 -3.66
CA GLY A 278 2.31 2.64 -3.57
C GLY A 278 2.61 1.48 -4.52
N TYR A 279 3.77 1.47 -5.16
CA TYR A 279 4.20 0.36 -6.03
C TYR A 279 4.59 -0.86 -5.21
N ASP A 280 5.37 -0.72 -4.14
CA ASP A 280 5.72 -1.85 -3.25
C ASP A 280 4.50 -2.53 -2.62
N ASP A 281 3.40 -1.79 -2.54
CA ASP A 281 2.10 -2.20 -2.02
C ASP A 281 1.17 -2.83 -3.07
N SER A 282 1.51 -2.75 -4.36
CA SER A 282 0.60 -3.07 -5.46
C SER A 282 1.31 -3.54 -6.74
N TYR A 283 2.60 -3.92 -6.67
CA TYR A 283 3.36 -4.40 -7.82
C TYR A 283 2.73 -5.66 -8.43
N ASN A 284 2.04 -6.44 -7.60
CA ASN A 284 1.41 -7.71 -7.93
C ASN A 284 0.09 -7.57 -8.71
N VAL A 285 -0.51 -6.38 -8.74
CA VAL A 285 -1.85 -6.15 -9.33
C VAL A 285 -1.75 -5.34 -10.61
N ASN A 286 -2.66 -5.62 -11.55
CA ASN A 286 -2.73 -4.89 -12.81
C ASN A 286 -2.98 -3.39 -12.55
N PRO A 287 -2.13 -2.48 -13.04
CA PRO A 287 -2.24 -1.05 -12.75
C PRO A 287 -3.53 -0.42 -13.27
N ALA A 288 -4.12 -0.95 -14.36
CA ALA A 288 -5.40 -0.46 -14.87
C ALA A 288 -6.54 -0.69 -13.87
N ARG A 289 -6.47 -1.77 -13.08
CA ARG A 289 -7.45 -2.08 -12.02
C ARG A 289 -7.41 -1.04 -10.90
N LEU A 290 -6.21 -0.58 -10.51
CA LEU A 290 -6.03 0.42 -9.45
C LEU A 290 -6.67 1.75 -9.85
N ILE A 291 -6.40 2.21 -11.08
CA ILE A 291 -6.99 3.45 -11.60
C ILE A 291 -8.50 3.31 -11.72
N LYS A 292 -9.00 2.17 -12.21
CA LYS A 292 -10.44 1.92 -12.30
C LYS A 292 -11.10 1.97 -10.91
N ASN A 293 -10.49 1.40 -9.89
CA ASN A 293 -11.01 1.47 -8.53
C ASN A 293 -11.06 2.89 -7.99
N CYS A 294 -9.99 3.67 -8.19
CA CYS A 294 -9.98 5.09 -7.85
C CYS A 294 -11.13 5.82 -8.56
N TYR A 295 -11.35 5.51 -9.84
CA TYR A 295 -12.41 6.11 -10.64
C TYR A 295 -13.81 5.75 -10.11
N ASP A 296 -14.07 4.47 -9.87
CA ASP A 296 -15.37 3.94 -9.43
C ASP A 296 -15.73 4.43 -8.02
N LEU A 297 -14.73 4.69 -7.18
CA LEU A 297 -14.88 5.24 -5.83
C LEU A 297 -14.95 6.78 -5.79
N GLY A 298 -14.91 7.48 -6.93
CA GLY A 298 -15.12 8.93 -7.00
C GLY A 298 -13.84 9.78 -6.88
N TYR A 299 -12.65 9.19 -6.77
CA TYR A 299 -11.38 9.92 -6.77
C TYR A 299 -11.09 10.50 -8.15
N ARG A 300 -10.74 11.79 -8.22
CA ARG A 300 -10.38 12.50 -9.46
C ARG A 300 -9.26 13.51 -9.22
N GLY A 301 -8.66 13.98 -10.32
CA GLY A 301 -7.54 14.92 -10.27
C GLY A 301 -6.25 14.17 -9.97
N PHE A 302 -5.50 14.59 -8.95
CA PHE A 302 -4.20 14.00 -8.63
C PHE A 302 -4.30 12.65 -7.90
N ILE A 303 -3.56 11.67 -8.39
CA ILE A 303 -3.09 10.50 -7.66
C ILE A 303 -1.61 10.71 -7.33
N ASN A 304 -1.25 10.61 -6.06
CA ASN A 304 0.13 10.61 -5.62
C ASN A 304 0.61 9.16 -5.46
N HIS A 305 1.59 8.75 -6.23
CA HIS A 305 2.05 7.37 -6.28
C HIS A 305 3.48 7.28 -5.80
N TYR A 306 3.69 6.60 -4.67
CA TYR A 306 5.01 6.22 -4.21
C TYR A 306 5.53 5.09 -5.11
N CYS A 307 6.57 5.39 -5.89
CA CYS A 307 7.20 4.45 -6.83
C CYS A 307 7.94 3.30 -6.12
N GLY A 308 8.04 3.35 -4.80
CA GLY A 308 8.60 2.28 -3.97
C GLY A 308 10.08 2.48 -3.65
N MET A 309 10.59 1.58 -2.82
CA MET A 309 11.97 1.45 -2.40
C MET A 309 12.56 0.07 -2.68
N SER A 310 11.76 -0.92 -3.14
CA SER A 310 12.20 -2.33 -3.22
C SER A 310 12.08 -2.95 -4.61
N HIS A 311 11.19 -2.45 -5.46
CA HIS A 311 10.87 -3.14 -6.72
C HIS A 311 11.24 -2.39 -7.99
N PHE A 312 11.56 -1.09 -7.96
CA PHE A 312 11.64 -0.32 -9.20
C PHE A 312 13.00 -0.39 -9.91
N TYR A 313 14.09 -0.57 -9.17
CA TYR A 313 15.44 -0.49 -9.70
C TYR A 313 15.85 -1.79 -10.39
N ASP A 314 16.79 -1.68 -11.32
CA ASP A 314 17.50 -2.86 -11.79
C ASP A 314 18.66 -3.21 -10.85
N SER A 315 19.02 -4.49 -10.77
CA SER A 315 20.05 -4.99 -9.86
C SER A 315 21.01 -5.96 -10.54
N ARG A 316 22.24 -6.02 -10.03
CA ARG A 316 23.29 -6.95 -10.48
C ARG A 316 23.96 -7.63 -9.30
N TRP A 317 24.51 -8.82 -9.53
CA TRP A 317 25.38 -9.46 -8.55
C TRP A 317 26.68 -8.67 -8.39
N ASP A 318 27.06 -8.39 -7.16
CA ASP A 318 28.32 -7.79 -6.80
C ASP A 318 29.23 -8.81 -6.12
N ILE A 319 30.39 -9.05 -6.72
CA ILE A 319 31.33 -10.06 -6.25
C ILE A 319 32.00 -9.62 -4.94
N GLU A 320 32.22 -8.32 -4.73
CA GLU A 320 32.88 -7.84 -3.52
C GLU A 320 31.94 -7.91 -2.32
N GLN A 321 30.67 -7.54 -2.51
CA GLN A 321 29.65 -7.57 -1.47
C GLN A 321 28.93 -8.92 -1.35
N GLN A 322 29.13 -9.86 -2.29
CA GLN A 322 28.47 -11.18 -2.33
C GLN A 322 26.94 -11.10 -2.25
N ARG A 323 26.34 -10.15 -2.96
CA ARG A 323 24.89 -9.92 -2.98
C ARG A 323 24.46 -9.14 -4.22
N PHE A 324 23.14 -9.03 -4.43
CA PHE A 324 22.62 -8.11 -5.43
C PHE A 324 22.72 -6.67 -4.92
N ILE A 325 23.08 -5.76 -5.80
CA ILE A 325 23.03 -4.31 -5.55
C ILE A 325 22.36 -3.61 -6.72
N VAL A 326 21.81 -2.42 -6.49
CA VAL A 326 21.31 -1.55 -7.55
C VAL A 326 22.36 -1.36 -8.64
N ARG A 327 21.94 -1.43 -9.89
CA ARG A 327 22.83 -1.16 -11.02
C ARG A 327 23.28 0.30 -11.01
N ARG A 328 24.54 0.52 -11.38
CA ARG A 328 25.17 1.84 -11.43
C ARG A 328 25.57 2.15 -12.86
N GLY A 329 25.17 3.28 -13.41
CA GLY A 329 25.77 3.82 -14.64
C GLY A 329 26.94 4.75 -14.31
N PRO A 330 27.80 5.14 -15.28
CA PRO A 330 28.48 4.34 -16.29
C PRO A 330 29.64 3.52 -15.68
N GLY A 331 29.88 2.30 -16.18
CA GLY A 331 30.93 1.38 -15.69
C GLY A 331 30.47 -0.07 -15.61
N ASP A 332 29.17 -0.29 -15.72
CA ASP A 332 28.52 -1.60 -15.87
C ASP A 332 28.24 -1.82 -17.37
N ASP A 333 28.83 -2.88 -17.94
CA ASP A 333 28.80 -3.20 -19.36
C ASP A 333 27.42 -3.68 -19.84
N GLN A 334 26.51 -3.96 -18.91
CA GLN A 334 25.13 -4.38 -19.15
C GLN A 334 24.11 -3.36 -18.61
N PHE A 335 24.53 -2.09 -18.46
CA PHE A 335 23.67 -1.01 -17.98
C PHE A 335 22.78 -0.44 -19.09
N ASP A 336 21.50 -0.82 -19.08
CA ASP A 336 20.51 -0.32 -20.04
C ASP A 336 19.61 0.80 -19.47
N SER A 337 19.36 0.80 -18.15
CA SER A 337 18.37 1.65 -17.49
C SER A 337 18.58 1.68 -15.96
N TYR A 338 18.15 2.75 -15.28
CA TYR A 338 18.15 2.82 -13.82
C TYR A 338 16.93 2.10 -13.22
N LEU A 339 15.80 2.13 -13.91
CA LEU A 339 14.61 1.33 -13.62
C LEU A 339 14.75 -0.06 -14.23
N ASN A 340 14.23 -1.09 -13.55
CA ASN A 340 14.04 -2.38 -14.22
C ASN A 340 12.89 -2.31 -15.23
N ARG A 341 12.93 -3.27 -16.15
CA ARG A 341 12.01 -3.37 -17.28
C ARG A 341 10.55 -3.45 -16.82
N GLU A 342 10.26 -4.29 -15.83
CA GLU A 342 8.91 -4.62 -15.41
C GLU A 342 8.26 -3.47 -14.65
N ALA A 343 9.01 -2.78 -13.80
CA ALA A 343 8.56 -1.55 -13.18
C ALA A 343 8.27 -0.47 -14.22
N THR A 344 9.11 -0.33 -15.25
CA THR A 344 8.88 0.62 -16.36
C THR A 344 7.58 0.30 -17.10
N ILE A 345 7.36 -0.97 -17.46
CA ILE A 345 6.13 -1.43 -18.14
C ILE A 345 4.90 -1.17 -17.26
N TRP A 346 4.95 -1.57 -15.99
CA TRP A 346 3.85 -1.40 -15.04
C TRP A 346 3.48 0.09 -14.88
N HIS A 347 4.45 0.95 -14.65
CA HIS A 347 4.21 2.40 -14.47
C HIS A 347 3.75 3.07 -15.76
N THR A 348 4.19 2.58 -16.93
CA THR A 348 3.68 3.05 -18.23
C THR A 348 2.19 2.74 -18.36
N HIS A 349 1.77 1.51 -18.06
CA HIS A 349 0.35 1.15 -18.08
C HIS A 349 -0.46 1.91 -17.01
N PHE A 350 0.14 2.16 -15.85
CA PHE A 350 -0.48 2.95 -14.79
C PHE A 350 -0.72 4.41 -15.22
N ALA A 351 0.29 5.06 -15.78
CA ALA A 351 0.18 6.42 -16.30
C ALA A 351 -0.82 6.51 -17.46
N ARG A 352 -0.82 5.52 -18.37
CA ARG A 352 -1.79 5.43 -19.48
C ARG A 352 -3.22 5.32 -18.99
N ALA A 353 -3.47 4.41 -18.07
CA ALA A 353 -4.80 4.23 -17.48
C ALA A 353 -5.26 5.52 -16.78
N ALA A 354 -4.39 6.17 -16.01
CA ALA A 354 -4.69 7.45 -15.37
C ALA A 354 -5.06 8.54 -16.40
N HIS A 355 -4.29 8.65 -17.50
CA HIS A 355 -4.56 9.61 -18.57
C HIS A 355 -5.94 9.37 -19.22
N LYS A 356 -6.28 8.10 -19.51
CA LYS A 356 -7.57 7.68 -20.07
C LYS A 356 -8.76 8.05 -19.16
N HIS A 357 -8.54 8.06 -17.85
CA HIS A 357 -9.52 8.47 -16.84
C HIS A 357 -9.43 9.96 -16.46
N PHE A 358 -8.67 10.77 -17.21
CA PHE A 358 -8.46 12.21 -16.97
C PHE A 358 -7.92 12.52 -15.57
N MET A 359 -7.14 11.61 -15.01
CA MET A 359 -6.42 11.78 -13.75
C MET A 359 -5.01 12.28 -14.01
N LYS A 360 -4.45 13.01 -13.05
CA LYS A 360 -3.06 13.51 -13.06
C LYS A 360 -2.24 12.65 -12.12
N MET A 361 -1.01 12.34 -12.50
CA MET A 361 -0.11 11.53 -11.68
C MET A 361 0.99 12.38 -11.08
N ILE A 362 1.25 12.17 -9.78
CA ILE A 362 2.49 12.56 -9.11
C ILE A 362 3.27 11.28 -8.85
N PHE A 363 4.51 11.17 -9.33
CA PHE A 363 5.42 10.08 -8.99
C PHE A 363 6.34 10.53 -7.86
N SER A 364 6.31 9.79 -6.76
CA SER A 364 7.06 10.04 -5.54
C SER A 364 8.17 9.01 -5.37
N ILE A 365 9.39 9.50 -5.15
CA ILE A 365 10.58 8.68 -4.97
C ILE A 365 11.30 9.20 -3.71
N SER A 366 11.65 8.30 -2.80
CA SER A 366 12.34 8.63 -1.55
C SER A 366 13.85 8.47 -1.68
N TYR A 367 14.57 8.75 -0.59
CA TYR A 367 16.00 8.47 -0.48
C TYR A 367 16.25 7.05 0.05
N GLU A 368 15.22 6.21 0.08
CA GLU A 368 15.29 4.86 0.61
C GLU A 368 15.50 3.84 -0.48
N ILE A 369 16.42 2.91 -0.24
CA ILE A 369 16.57 1.70 -1.04
C ILE A 369 16.56 0.50 -0.11
N TYR A 370 15.81 -0.52 -0.49
CA TYR A 370 15.71 -1.76 0.28
C TYR A 370 17.09 -2.36 0.57
N SER A 371 17.34 -2.75 1.82
CA SER A 371 18.69 -3.12 2.30
C SER A 371 19.32 -4.27 1.50
N GLU A 372 18.52 -5.21 1.02
CA GLU A 372 18.99 -6.35 0.23
C GLU A 372 19.62 -5.94 -1.12
N ALA A 373 19.31 -4.74 -1.64
CA ALA A 373 19.83 -4.22 -2.90
C ALA A 373 20.50 -2.84 -2.82
N ALA A 374 20.37 -2.09 -1.72
CA ALA A 374 20.98 -0.77 -1.57
C ALA A 374 22.50 -0.81 -1.80
N GLU A 375 23.15 0.21 -2.33
CA GLU A 375 24.63 0.24 -2.34
C GLU A 375 25.15 0.64 -0.94
N LEU A 376 25.92 -0.23 -0.27
CA LEU A 376 26.41 0.07 1.09
C LEU A 376 27.26 1.33 1.14
N SER A 377 28.06 1.62 0.11
CA SER A 377 28.88 2.83 0.08
C SER A 377 28.07 4.13 -0.05
N TRP A 378 26.76 4.06 -0.35
CA TRP A 378 25.90 5.23 -0.52
C TRP A 378 25.08 5.60 0.71
N THR A 379 25.15 4.79 1.75
CA THR A 379 24.19 4.85 2.84
C THR A 379 24.69 5.73 3.98
N GLN A 380 23.78 6.47 4.60
CA GLN A 380 24.03 7.29 5.78
C GLN A 380 24.56 6.44 6.95
N ARG A 381 25.35 7.04 7.86
CA ARG A 381 25.98 6.35 9.00
C ARG A 381 25.84 7.12 10.30
N ASP A 382 25.62 6.42 11.40
CA ASP A 382 25.79 7.01 12.74
C ASP A 382 27.28 7.15 13.12
N TRP A 383 27.55 7.72 14.29
CA TRP A 383 28.91 7.98 14.78
C TRP A 383 29.77 6.71 14.89
N ASP A 384 29.14 5.59 15.26
CA ASP A 384 29.76 4.28 15.40
C ASP A 384 29.87 3.53 14.05
N ASN A 385 29.55 4.21 12.94
CA ASN A 385 29.56 3.67 11.59
C ASN A 385 28.53 2.55 11.35
N ASN A 386 27.42 2.54 12.10
CA ASN A 386 26.26 1.71 11.79
C ASN A 386 25.44 2.36 10.67
N TYR A 387 24.79 1.54 9.86
CA TYR A 387 23.89 1.98 8.79
C TYR A 387 22.70 2.77 9.35
N ALA A 388 22.22 3.75 8.58
CA ALA A 388 20.86 4.24 8.73
C ALA A 388 19.88 3.18 8.24
N TYR A 389 18.92 2.77 9.08
CA TYR A 389 17.94 1.74 8.73
C TYR A 389 16.53 2.07 9.26
N THR A 390 15.53 1.74 8.46
CA THR A 390 14.11 1.88 8.83
C THR A 390 13.63 0.71 9.69
N GLY A 391 12.41 0.81 10.24
CA GLY A 391 11.83 -0.21 11.12
C GLY A 391 11.27 -1.46 10.43
N TYR A 392 11.39 -1.58 9.10
CA TYR A 392 10.94 -2.77 8.37
C TYR A 392 11.94 -3.93 8.47
N GLU A 393 11.50 -5.16 8.22
CA GLU A 393 12.37 -6.34 8.22
C GLU A 393 12.25 -7.15 6.92
N PRO A 394 13.35 -7.34 6.16
CA PRO A 394 14.57 -6.53 6.19
C PRO A 394 14.30 -5.02 6.02
N PRO A 395 15.18 -4.13 6.51
CA PRO A 395 14.96 -2.69 6.47
C PRO A 395 15.24 -2.09 5.10
N SER A 396 14.97 -0.80 4.93
CA SER A 396 15.62 0.03 3.90
C SER A 396 16.80 0.77 4.48
N TYR A 397 17.75 1.14 3.61
CA TYR A 397 18.83 2.06 3.92
C TYR A 397 18.64 3.39 3.22
N LEU A 398 19.16 4.44 3.86
CA LEU A 398 18.95 5.82 3.47
C LEU A 398 20.17 6.33 2.71
N LEU A 399 19.97 6.84 1.49
CA LEU A 399 21.01 7.45 0.67
C LEU A 399 21.48 8.77 1.30
N SER A 400 22.80 9.00 1.29
CA SER A 400 23.38 10.21 1.87
C SER A 400 23.43 11.37 0.86
N PRO A 401 22.90 12.57 1.20
CA PRO A 401 22.99 13.78 0.37
C PRO A 401 24.42 14.15 -0.06
N CYS A 402 25.42 13.87 0.79
CA CYS A 402 26.81 14.23 0.56
C CYS A 402 27.59 13.22 -0.31
N ILE A 403 26.91 12.24 -0.91
CA ILE A 403 27.53 11.22 -1.77
C ILE A 403 27.12 11.48 -3.23
N PRO A 404 28.00 12.10 -4.04
CA PRO A 404 27.64 12.51 -5.41
C PRO A 404 27.19 11.36 -6.31
N GLU A 405 27.76 10.17 -6.14
CA GLU A 405 27.38 8.98 -6.91
C GLU A 405 25.94 8.56 -6.61
N ALA A 406 25.56 8.50 -5.33
CA ALA A 406 24.22 8.16 -4.88
C ALA A 406 23.19 9.18 -5.36
N MET A 407 23.50 10.48 -5.20
CA MET A 407 22.62 11.56 -5.63
C MET A 407 22.50 11.63 -7.14
N ASN A 408 23.56 11.34 -7.89
CA ASN A 408 23.49 11.24 -9.35
C ASN A 408 22.62 10.06 -9.79
N TRP A 409 22.77 8.89 -9.16
CA TRP A 409 21.90 7.74 -9.44
C TRP A 409 20.42 8.08 -9.20
N LEU A 410 20.11 8.70 -8.05
CA LEU A 410 18.75 9.10 -7.72
C LEU A 410 18.20 10.13 -8.72
N GLN A 411 19.01 11.11 -9.12
CA GLN A 411 18.65 12.07 -10.17
C GLN A 411 18.24 11.39 -11.48
N GLN A 412 18.94 10.33 -11.89
CA GLN A 412 18.57 9.57 -13.11
C GLN A 412 17.27 8.78 -12.94
N VAL A 413 17.03 8.18 -11.76
CA VAL A 413 15.75 7.55 -11.43
C VAL A 413 14.59 8.54 -11.57
N PHE A 414 14.74 9.76 -11.05
CA PHE A 414 13.74 10.83 -11.22
C PHE A 414 13.52 11.20 -12.70
N ILE A 415 14.58 11.26 -13.51
CA ILE A 415 14.49 11.55 -14.94
C ILE A 415 13.74 10.44 -15.69
N GLU A 416 14.01 9.16 -15.40
CA GLU A 416 13.35 8.04 -16.06
C GLU A 416 11.85 7.98 -15.71
N PHE A 417 11.49 8.13 -14.44
CA PHE A 417 10.09 8.19 -14.02
C PHE A 417 9.34 9.42 -14.58
N ALA A 418 9.99 10.60 -14.62
CA ALA A 418 9.43 11.77 -15.30
C ALA A 418 9.21 11.52 -16.79
N GLY A 419 10.09 10.74 -17.42
CA GLY A 419 9.97 10.28 -18.80
C GLY A 419 8.74 9.43 -19.05
N ILE A 420 8.44 8.49 -18.15
CA ILE A 420 7.22 7.66 -18.23
C ILE A 420 5.97 8.57 -18.26
N LEU A 421 5.88 9.53 -17.33
CA LEU A 421 4.75 10.48 -17.29
C LEU A 421 4.66 11.31 -18.58
N ASN A 422 5.78 11.88 -19.02
CA ASN A 422 5.82 12.70 -20.23
C ASN A 422 5.39 11.91 -21.49
N ASN A 423 5.86 10.67 -21.63
CA ASN A 423 5.57 9.82 -22.78
C ASN A 423 4.10 9.40 -22.86
N GLU A 424 3.45 9.19 -21.71
CA GLU A 424 2.01 8.88 -21.63
C GLU A 424 1.12 10.14 -21.58
N GLY A 425 1.67 11.31 -21.93
CA GLY A 425 0.91 12.55 -22.13
C GLY A 425 0.64 13.38 -20.87
N HIS A 426 1.23 13.03 -19.73
CA HIS A 426 1.13 13.84 -18.51
C HIS A 426 2.14 14.98 -18.53
N THR A 427 1.82 16.05 -17.81
CA THR A 427 2.88 16.92 -17.28
C THR A 427 3.54 16.17 -16.13
N PRO A 428 4.87 15.96 -16.12
CA PRO A 428 5.51 15.25 -15.02
C PRO A 428 5.35 16.03 -13.71
N TYR A 429 4.66 15.45 -12.73
CA TYR A 429 4.70 15.93 -11.36
C TYR A 429 5.55 14.95 -10.56
N MET A 430 6.65 15.44 -10.00
CA MET A 430 7.60 14.65 -9.23
C MET A 430 7.60 15.09 -7.78
N GLN A 431 7.59 14.13 -6.86
CA GLN A 431 7.74 14.36 -5.42
C GLN A 431 9.04 13.72 -4.94
N VAL A 432 9.88 14.46 -4.24
CA VAL A 432 10.91 13.89 -3.37
C VAL A 432 10.24 13.50 -2.04
N GLY A 433 10.03 12.19 -1.85
CA GLY A 433 9.37 11.64 -0.67
C GLY A 433 10.29 11.69 0.55
N GLU A 434 9.84 12.35 1.61
CA GLU A 434 10.45 12.40 2.95
C GLU A 434 12.00 12.48 2.95
N PRO A 435 12.63 13.46 2.27
CA PRO A 435 14.08 13.59 2.31
C PRO A 435 14.51 14.06 3.70
N TRP A 436 15.35 13.25 4.36
CA TRP A 436 15.90 13.55 5.67
C TRP A 436 17.26 12.88 5.94
N TRP A 437 17.99 13.48 6.87
CA TRP A 437 18.99 12.82 7.68
C TRP A 437 18.30 11.93 8.70
N TRP A 438 18.59 10.64 8.64
CA TRP A 438 17.91 9.64 9.43
C TRP A 438 18.33 9.67 10.89
N ILE A 439 17.42 9.27 11.77
CA ILE A 439 17.69 8.99 13.17
C ILE A 439 17.29 7.55 13.41
N ASN A 440 18.25 6.72 13.81
CA ASN A 440 18.01 5.31 14.08
C ASN A 440 17.06 5.13 15.28
N PRO A 441 16.42 3.95 15.44
CA PRO A 441 15.51 3.66 16.56
C PRO A 441 16.12 3.80 17.97
N ASN A 442 17.45 3.88 18.07
CA ASN A 442 18.20 4.13 19.30
C ASN A 442 18.55 5.62 19.49
N ASP A 443 17.85 6.51 18.79
CA ASP A 443 18.00 7.98 18.81
C ASP A 443 19.35 8.52 18.30
N LYS A 444 20.19 7.67 17.70
CA LYS A 444 21.46 8.10 17.11
C LYS A 444 21.25 8.69 15.71
N PRO A 445 21.74 9.92 15.45
CA PRO A 445 21.63 10.52 14.12
C PRO A 445 22.64 9.93 13.14
N CYS A 446 22.16 9.61 11.94
CA CYS A 446 22.96 9.03 10.86
C CYS A 446 23.57 10.10 9.96
N ILE A 447 24.40 10.95 10.53
CA ILE A 447 24.97 12.14 9.89
C ILE A 447 26.50 12.05 9.76
N TYR A 448 27.10 10.85 9.74
CA TYR A 448 28.55 10.66 9.94
C TYR A 448 29.23 9.78 8.90
N ASP A 449 28.60 9.53 7.74
CA ASP A 449 29.29 8.86 6.65
C ASP A 449 30.55 9.63 6.24
N TYR A 450 31.55 8.91 5.73
CA TYR A 450 32.87 9.49 5.49
C TYR A 450 32.82 10.69 4.52
N PRO A 451 32.10 10.63 3.39
CA PRO A 451 31.93 11.78 2.50
C PRO A 451 31.34 13.01 3.19
N THR A 452 30.30 12.85 4.02
CA THR A 452 29.71 13.97 4.79
C THR A 452 30.72 14.67 5.68
N LYS A 453 31.55 13.92 6.41
CA LYS A 453 32.60 14.50 7.28
C LYS A 453 33.69 15.23 6.49
N VAL A 454 34.05 14.70 5.32
CA VAL A 454 35.05 15.31 4.44
C VAL A 454 34.51 16.62 3.85
N GLU A 455 33.26 16.61 3.38
CA GLU A 455 32.65 17.80 2.78
C GLU A 455 32.52 18.94 3.80
N PHE A 456 32.03 18.64 5.02
CA PHE A 456 31.99 19.63 6.09
C PHE A 456 33.36 20.23 6.40
N ASN A 457 34.41 19.40 6.43
CA ASN A 457 35.76 19.88 6.68
C ASN A 457 36.31 20.73 5.53
N ASN A 458 36.01 20.37 4.29
CA ASN A 458 36.42 21.14 3.12
C ASN A 458 35.77 22.53 3.09
N GLU A 459 34.49 22.62 3.47
CA GLU A 459 33.72 23.86 3.46
C GLU A 459 34.11 24.81 4.60
N THR A 460 34.22 24.27 5.82
CA THR A 460 34.34 25.08 7.04
C THR A 460 35.73 25.08 7.67
N GLY A 461 36.56 24.09 7.34
CA GLY A 461 37.82 23.79 8.04
C GLY A 461 37.65 23.13 9.42
N LEU A 462 36.42 22.86 9.85
CA LEU A 462 36.10 22.23 11.13
C LEU A 462 35.96 20.72 11.00
N TYR A 463 36.02 20.00 12.12
CA TYR A 463 35.71 18.57 12.17
C TYR A 463 34.28 18.38 12.66
N ALA A 464 33.55 17.44 12.06
CA ALA A 464 32.19 17.10 12.48
C ALA A 464 32.17 16.74 13.99
N PRO A 465 31.41 17.45 14.83
CA PRO A 465 31.32 17.16 16.25
C PRO A 465 30.47 15.91 16.50
N GLU A 466 30.75 15.19 17.58
CA GLU A 466 29.93 14.07 18.03
C GLU A 466 28.63 14.60 18.66
N ILE A 467 27.50 14.16 18.10
CA ILE A 467 26.15 14.38 18.59
C ILE A 467 25.60 12.98 18.89
N ALA A 468 25.78 12.55 20.15
CA ALA A 468 25.55 11.17 20.55
C ALA A 468 24.08 10.73 20.46
N ASP A 469 23.16 11.68 20.59
CA ASP A 469 21.72 11.46 20.67
C ASP A 469 20.98 12.64 20.03
N ARG A 470 19.82 12.39 19.41
CA ARG A 470 18.98 13.44 18.79
C ARG A 470 18.59 14.57 19.75
N MET A 471 18.58 14.32 21.06
CA MET A 471 18.24 15.27 22.13
C MET A 471 19.48 15.88 22.80
N SER A 472 20.68 15.69 22.24
CA SER A 472 21.92 16.28 22.77
C SER A 472 21.83 17.81 22.80
N ASP A 473 22.51 18.42 23.77
CA ASP A 473 22.73 19.87 23.80
C ASP A 473 23.67 20.26 22.63
N VAL A 474 23.14 21.05 21.71
CA VAL A 474 23.83 21.53 20.51
C VAL A 474 24.04 23.04 20.54
N SER A 475 24.09 23.66 21.71
CA SER A 475 24.30 25.11 21.86
C SER A 475 25.71 25.58 21.49
N GLY A 476 26.66 24.66 21.27
CA GLY A 476 28.00 24.96 20.81
C GLY A 476 28.04 25.41 19.35
N ALA A 477 28.99 26.30 19.03
CA ALA A 477 29.08 26.91 17.71
C ALA A 477 29.40 25.91 16.59
N THR A 478 30.23 24.89 16.87
CA THR A 478 30.60 23.87 15.89
C THR A 478 29.43 22.93 15.61
N GLU A 479 28.65 22.59 16.64
CA GLU A 479 27.45 21.76 16.53
C GLU A 479 26.38 22.46 15.69
N GLN A 480 26.14 23.76 15.95
CA GLN A 480 25.24 24.57 15.12
C GLN A 480 25.70 24.68 13.67
N GLU A 481 26.99 24.96 13.44
CA GLU A 481 27.56 25.02 12.09
C GLU A 481 27.36 23.69 11.36
N TYR A 482 27.56 22.55 12.04
CA TYR A 482 27.39 21.24 11.45
C TYR A 482 25.93 20.94 11.09
N LEU A 483 24.98 21.24 11.97
CA LEU A 483 23.56 21.03 11.71
C LEU A 483 23.04 21.93 10.57
N LEU A 484 23.54 23.16 10.46
CA LEU A 484 23.21 24.06 9.35
C LEU A 484 23.82 23.59 8.03
N PHE A 485 25.06 23.10 8.03
CA PHE A 485 25.67 22.43 6.87
C PHE A 485 24.81 21.24 6.40
N LEU A 486 24.40 20.36 7.32
CA LEU A 486 23.53 19.22 7.00
C LEU A 486 22.18 19.66 6.42
N GLN A 487 21.57 20.71 6.99
CA GLN A 487 20.35 21.32 6.47
C GLN A 487 20.54 21.84 5.04
N GLU A 488 21.65 22.51 4.76
CA GLU A 488 21.99 23.03 3.44
C GLU A 488 22.18 21.91 2.41
N GLU A 489 22.94 20.87 2.74
CA GLU A 489 23.18 19.72 1.86
C GLU A 489 21.89 18.98 1.51
N LEU A 490 21.02 18.75 2.50
CA LEU A 490 19.71 18.17 2.27
C LEU A 490 18.88 19.07 1.33
N GLY A 491 18.81 20.36 1.62
CA GLY A 491 18.09 21.35 0.82
C GLY A 491 18.58 21.43 -0.62
N ASN A 492 19.91 21.43 -0.81
CA ASN A 492 20.57 21.47 -2.10
C ASN A 492 20.31 20.21 -2.93
N SER A 493 20.31 19.03 -2.30
CA SER A 493 20.07 17.76 -2.99
C SER A 493 18.69 17.75 -3.68
N VAL A 494 17.62 18.20 -3.00
CA VAL A 494 16.27 18.29 -3.57
C VAL A 494 16.18 19.35 -4.66
N ARG A 495 16.80 20.53 -4.47
CA ARG A 495 16.85 21.56 -5.53
C ARG A 495 17.55 21.07 -6.78
N ARG A 496 18.59 20.24 -6.63
CA ARG A 496 19.32 19.64 -7.74
C ARG A 496 18.49 18.62 -8.51
N ILE A 497 17.74 17.75 -7.81
CA ILE A 497 16.74 16.86 -8.44
C ILE A 497 15.75 17.67 -9.28
N ARG A 498 15.20 18.75 -8.71
CA ARG A 498 14.30 19.64 -9.46
C ARG A 498 14.95 20.23 -10.71
N ALA A 499 16.18 20.72 -10.58
CA ALA A 499 16.90 21.33 -11.70
C ALA A 499 17.10 20.31 -12.84
N VAL A 500 17.64 19.12 -12.56
CA VAL A 500 17.90 18.12 -13.60
C VAL A 500 16.63 17.57 -14.23
N VAL A 501 15.56 17.35 -13.46
CA VAL A 501 14.28 16.93 -14.05
C VAL A 501 13.75 17.99 -15.02
N ARG A 502 13.88 19.27 -14.68
CA ARG A 502 13.45 20.38 -15.55
C ARG A 502 14.35 20.62 -16.75
N ASP A 503 15.62 20.26 -16.67
CA ASP A 503 16.53 20.32 -17.82
C ASP A 503 16.07 19.35 -18.92
N TYR A 504 15.59 18.16 -18.54
CA TYR A 504 15.04 17.17 -19.47
C TYR A 504 13.57 17.44 -19.84
N TYR A 505 12.76 17.87 -18.85
CA TYR A 505 11.33 18.11 -19.01
C TYR A 505 10.95 19.52 -18.51
N PRO A 506 11.07 20.57 -19.35
CA PRO A 506 10.94 21.97 -18.91
C PRO A 506 9.61 22.36 -18.27
N LYS A 507 8.55 21.57 -18.48
CA LYS A 507 7.21 21.77 -17.89
C LYS A 507 6.99 20.99 -16.59
N ALA A 508 7.93 20.12 -16.21
CA ALA A 508 7.81 19.31 -15.00
C ALA A 508 7.62 20.20 -13.76
N GLN A 509 6.82 19.70 -12.83
CA GLN A 509 6.56 20.29 -11.54
C GLN A 509 7.21 19.41 -10.48
N VAL A 510 8.05 19.97 -9.63
CA VAL A 510 8.79 19.21 -8.62
C VAL A 510 8.52 19.78 -7.23
N SER A 511 8.24 18.89 -6.29
CA SER A 511 7.95 19.18 -4.88
C SER A 511 8.70 18.20 -3.97
N THR A 512 8.58 18.40 -2.66
CA THR A 512 8.99 17.46 -1.62
C THR A 512 7.86 17.23 -0.62
N LEU A 513 7.88 16.10 0.08
CA LEU A 513 6.98 15.74 1.17
C LEU A 513 7.66 15.90 2.52
N PHE A 514 7.02 16.61 3.44
CA PHE A 514 7.43 16.70 4.84
C PHE A 514 6.56 15.85 5.76
N PHE A 515 7.18 14.86 6.40
CA PHE A 515 6.61 14.19 7.57
C PHE A 515 6.89 15.02 8.83
N LEU A 516 5.99 15.97 9.09
CA LEU A 516 6.13 16.95 10.17
C LEU A 516 6.22 16.35 11.58
N PRO A 517 5.59 15.19 11.91
CA PRO A 517 5.73 14.59 13.23
C PRO A 517 7.18 14.31 13.62
N SER A 518 7.98 13.69 12.76
CA SER A 518 9.40 13.40 13.06
C SER A 518 10.29 14.64 13.05
N ILE A 519 9.94 15.65 12.23
CA ILE A 519 10.78 16.82 12.00
C ILE A 519 10.49 17.93 13.03
N LEU A 520 9.22 18.15 13.37
CA LEU A 520 8.78 19.29 14.18
C LEU A 520 7.95 18.91 15.42
N GLY A 521 7.81 17.61 15.68
CA GLY A 521 7.15 17.09 16.88
C GLY A 521 7.94 17.34 18.16
N GLU A 522 7.26 17.07 19.28
CA GLU A 522 7.92 17.01 20.58
C GLU A 522 8.92 15.85 20.57
N GLY A 523 10.16 16.10 20.99
CA GLY A 523 11.25 15.13 20.85
C GLY A 523 11.90 15.09 19.45
N SER A 524 11.54 15.99 18.53
CA SER A 524 12.25 16.11 17.24
C SER A 524 13.75 16.36 17.43
N GLY A 525 14.12 17.18 18.43
CA GLY A 525 15.51 17.49 18.77
C GLY A 525 16.22 18.14 17.59
N ILE A 526 17.43 17.69 17.29
CA ILE A 526 18.24 18.20 16.16
C ILE A 526 17.56 18.00 14.79
N ALA A 527 16.59 17.09 14.65
CA ALA A 527 15.86 16.86 13.39
C ALA A 527 15.16 18.14 12.91
N SER A 528 14.66 18.97 13.83
CA SER A 528 14.02 20.25 13.50
C SER A 528 14.96 21.26 12.85
N ILE A 529 16.27 21.09 13.02
CA ILE A 529 17.30 21.90 12.37
C ILE A 529 17.70 21.24 11.05
N MET A 530 18.26 20.03 11.09
CA MET A 530 18.87 19.41 9.90
C MET A 530 17.85 18.96 8.84
N ASN A 531 16.59 18.69 9.20
CA ASN A 531 15.56 18.18 8.28
C ASN A 531 14.47 19.20 7.92
N TYR A 532 14.66 20.48 8.24
CA TYR A 532 13.70 21.54 7.89
C TYR A 532 14.36 22.71 7.13
N PRO A 533 14.82 22.50 5.87
CA PRO A 533 15.59 23.48 5.10
C PRO A 533 14.69 24.56 4.49
N ILE A 534 14.13 25.44 5.33
CA ILE A 534 13.18 26.50 4.96
C ILE A 534 13.70 27.32 3.78
N GLU A 535 14.95 27.77 3.84
CA GLU A 535 15.51 28.67 2.82
C GLU A 535 15.54 28.04 1.43
N HIS A 536 15.65 26.71 1.37
CA HIS A 536 15.73 25.91 0.15
C HIS A 536 14.34 25.55 -0.38
N TYR A 537 13.38 25.25 0.51
CA TYR A 537 12.08 24.73 0.10
C TYR A 537 10.97 25.78 0.08
N ARG A 538 11.17 26.97 0.67
CA ARG A 538 10.21 28.07 0.61
C ARG A 538 9.85 28.46 -0.83
N TYR A 539 8.65 29.00 -0.99
CA TYR A 539 8.18 29.50 -2.26
C TYR A 539 9.07 30.66 -2.78
N PRO A 540 9.40 30.71 -4.08
CA PRO A 540 9.00 29.82 -5.18
C PRO A 540 10.06 28.78 -5.58
N ASN A 541 10.90 28.30 -4.64
CA ASN A 541 12.02 27.43 -4.98
C ASN A 541 11.59 26.03 -5.47
N LEU A 542 10.47 25.52 -4.98
CA LEU A 542 9.77 24.34 -5.51
C LEU A 542 8.43 24.77 -6.12
N ASP A 543 7.86 23.93 -6.99
CA ASP A 543 6.69 24.29 -7.79
C ASP A 543 5.37 24.20 -7.00
N PHE A 544 5.34 23.32 -5.99
CA PHE A 544 4.29 23.17 -4.98
C PHE A 544 4.93 22.55 -3.72
N ILE A 545 4.17 22.40 -2.63
CA ILE A 545 4.68 21.77 -1.40
C ILE A 545 3.71 20.72 -0.87
N GLN A 546 4.27 19.65 -0.31
CA GLN A 546 3.50 18.55 0.28
C GLN A 546 3.87 18.34 1.74
N THR A 547 2.85 18.12 2.56
CA THR A 547 2.99 17.88 4.00
C THR A 547 2.10 16.74 4.44
N GLU A 548 2.49 16.11 5.54
CA GLU A 548 1.69 15.10 6.21
C GLU A 548 1.91 15.12 7.72
N THR A 549 0.88 14.67 8.45
CA THR A 549 0.81 14.80 9.91
C THR A 549 0.08 13.64 10.58
N TYR A 550 0.10 12.45 9.98
CA TYR A 550 -0.86 11.41 10.35
C TYR A 550 -0.61 10.80 11.73
N ASP A 551 0.63 10.73 12.22
CA ASP A 551 0.91 10.26 13.58
C ASP A 551 0.15 11.07 14.63
N TRP A 552 0.16 12.40 14.50
CA TRP A 552 -0.62 13.28 15.36
C TRP A 552 -2.11 13.02 15.26
N LEU A 553 -2.64 12.63 14.10
CA LEU A 553 -4.05 12.28 13.95
C LEU A 553 -4.40 10.93 14.60
N ILE A 554 -3.50 9.94 14.53
CA ILE A 554 -3.68 8.63 15.16
C ILE A 554 -3.83 8.76 16.68
N VAL A 555 -3.02 9.63 17.31
CA VAL A 555 -3.04 9.85 18.77
C VAL A 555 -3.91 11.03 19.22
N GLY A 556 -4.62 11.70 18.30
CA GLY A 556 -5.59 12.73 18.65
C GLY A 556 -5.05 14.15 18.87
N GLU A 557 -3.84 14.44 18.39
CA GLU A 557 -3.16 15.73 18.48
C GLU A 557 -3.51 16.71 17.32
N PHE A 558 -4.80 17.01 17.13
CA PHE A 558 -5.29 17.84 16.01
C PHE A 558 -4.70 19.25 15.93
N ASN A 559 -4.37 19.84 17.09
CA ASN A 559 -3.71 21.14 17.12
C ASN A 559 -2.34 21.09 16.42
N LYS A 560 -1.58 20.00 16.62
CA LYS A 560 -0.31 19.79 15.92
C LYS A 560 -0.55 19.46 14.46
N ALA A 561 -1.57 18.64 14.15
CA ALA A 561 -1.94 18.31 12.76
C ALA A 561 -2.26 19.54 11.89
N LEU A 562 -2.72 20.65 12.50
CA LEU A 562 -2.91 21.91 11.79
C LEU A 562 -1.63 22.44 11.12
N ARG A 563 -0.47 22.08 11.66
CA ARG A 563 0.83 22.42 11.07
C ARG A 563 1.02 21.86 9.67
N GLY A 564 0.28 20.81 9.29
CA GLY A 564 0.20 20.33 7.91
C GLY A 564 -0.13 21.46 6.92
N PHE A 565 -0.96 22.43 7.32
CA PHE A 565 -1.31 23.57 6.47
C PHE A 565 -0.48 24.82 6.81
N THR A 566 -0.35 25.14 8.10
CA THR A 566 0.24 26.42 8.51
C THR A 566 1.75 26.47 8.29
N SER A 567 2.49 25.37 8.42
CA SER A 567 3.92 25.35 8.09
C SER A 567 4.17 25.69 6.62
N ALA A 568 3.38 25.11 5.72
CA ALA A 568 3.46 25.37 4.29
C ALA A 568 3.14 26.84 3.92
N ILE A 569 2.10 27.40 4.54
CA ILE A 569 1.60 28.75 4.20
C ILE A 569 2.39 29.84 4.92
N ASP A 570 2.57 29.70 6.23
CA ASP A 570 3.07 30.75 7.11
C ASP A 570 4.60 30.73 7.24
N GLU A 571 5.22 29.54 7.21
CA GLU A 571 6.68 29.38 7.36
C GLU A 571 7.38 29.29 5.99
N LEU A 572 6.87 28.45 5.09
CA LEU A 572 7.44 28.26 3.74
C LEU A 572 6.87 29.24 2.70
N GLY A 573 5.85 30.02 3.04
CA GLY A 573 5.33 31.10 2.20
C GLY A 573 4.54 30.66 0.96
N TYR A 574 4.06 29.42 0.89
CA TYR A 574 3.29 28.94 -0.25
C TYR A 574 1.87 29.54 -0.26
N PRO A 575 1.41 30.03 -1.42
CA PRO A 575 -0.02 30.20 -1.69
C PRO A 575 -0.79 28.90 -1.41
N ALA A 576 -1.98 28.99 -0.79
CA ALA A 576 -2.75 27.81 -0.41
C ALA A 576 -3.08 26.90 -1.62
N ASP A 577 -3.29 27.49 -2.80
CA ASP A 577 -3.52 26.78 -4.06
C ASP A 577 -2.28 26.04 -4.63
N LEU A 578 -1.14 26.09 -3.93
CA LEU A 578 0.06 25.27 -4.15
C LEU A 578 0.40 24.35 -2.97
N VAL A 579 -0.49 24.23 -1.98
CA VAL A 579 -0.30 23.34 -0.82
C VAL A 579 -1.09 22.06 -1.02
N HIS A 580 -0.40 20.94 -0.93
CA HIS A 580 -0.97 19.59 -1.03
C HIS A 580 -0.80 18.88 0.32
N TYR A 581 -1.87 18.31 0.87
CA TYR A 581 -1.85 17.72 2.21
C TYR A 581 -2.24 16.24 2.18
N LEU A 582 -1.39 15.38 2.72
CA LEU A 582 -1.67 13.96 2.91
C LEU A 582 -2.24 13.77 4.31
N ALA A 583 -3.52 13.42 4.38
CA ALA A 583 -4.27 13.36 5.64
C ALA A 583 -3.96 12.13 6.49
N GLY A 584 -3.32 11.10 5.91
CA GLY A 584 -2.94 9.88 6.62
C GLY A 584 -3.82 8.67 6.34
N PHE A 585 -3.46 7.55 7.00
CA PHE A 585 -4.04 6.22 6.88
C PHE A 585 -4.38 5.60 8.24
N VAL A 586 -5.21 4.55 8.22
CA VAL A 586 -5.49 3.74 9.40
C VAL A 586 -4.51 2.56 9.48
N PRO A 587 -3.56 2.57 10.43
CA PRO A 587 -2.54 1.54 10.52
C PRO A 587 -3.15 0.18 10.86
N ASP A 588 -2.48 -0.89 10.46
CA ASP A 588 -2.81 -2.23 10.96
C ASP A 588 -2.42 -2.39 12.44
N ASN A 589 -2.66 -3.57 13.00
CA ASN A 589 -2.31 -3.86 14.39
C ASN A 589 -0.81 -3.80 14.67
N PHE A 590 0.05 -4.03 13.67
CA PHE A 590 1.49 -3.98 13.87
C PHE A 590 1.94 -2.53 13.98
N LEU A 591 1.69 -1.72 12.94
CA LEU A 591 2.08 -0.31 12.90
C LEU A 591 1.38 0.50 13.98
N GLY A 592 0.09 0.25 14.22
CA GLY A 592 -0.68 0.99 15.22
C GLY A 592 -0.14 0.78 16.63
N LYS A 593 0.40 -0.40 16.93
CA LYS A 593 1.01 -0.71 18.23
C LYS A 593 2.39 -0.10 18.44
N LEU A 594 3.09 0.29 17.37
CA LEU A 594 4.31 1.09 17.47
C LEU A 594 4.01 2.50 17.98
N VAL A 595 2.86 3.06 17.59
CA VAL A 595 2.43 4.41 18.00
C VAL A 595 1.68 4.37 19.35
N ASN A 596 0.79 3.40 19.53
CA ASN A 596 0.00 3.20 20.75
C ASN A 596 -0.07 1.71 21.10
N PRO A 597 0.60 1.23 22.17
CA PRO A 597 0.65 -0.20 22.52
C PRO A 597 -0.72 -0.88 22.72
N GLU A 598 -1.75 -0.11 23.09
CA GLU A 598 -3.12 -0.59 23.30
C GLU A 598 -3.97 -0.57 22.03
N TYR A 599 -3.41 -0.17 20.89
CA TYR A 599 -4.11 -0.06 19.61
C TYR A 599 -4.70 -1.40 19.17
N ASP A 600 -5.97 -1.37 18.77
CA ASP A 600 -6.66 -2.46 18.09
C ASP A 600 -7.42 -1.93 16.86
N LEU A 601 -7.09 -2.47 15.68
CA LEU A 601 -7.63 -2.02 14.40
C LEU A 601 -9.17 -2.03 14.38
N ILE A 602 -9.82 -3.05 14.94
CA ILE A 602 -11.28 -3.18 14.89
C ILE A 602 -11.94 -2.08 15.74
N ASN A 603 -11.39 -1.81 16.92
CA ASN A 603 -11.98 -0.88 17.88
C ASN A 603 -11.54 0.59 17.66
N ASP A 604 -10.31 0.81 17.18
CA ASP A 604 -9.70 2.13 17.01
C ASP A 604 -9.67 2.60 15.56
N GLY A 605 -9.65 1.70 14.58
CA GLY A 605 -9.60 2.04 13.16
C GLY A 605 -10.69 3.01 12.71
N PRO A 606 -11.98 2.79 13.06
CA PRO A 606 -13.03 3.76 12.77
C PRO A 606 -12.76 5.15 13.37
N LYS A 607 -12.14 5.22 14.55
CA LYS A 607 -11.83 6.48 15.22
C LYS A 607 -10.74 7.26 14.46
N VAL A 608 -9.71 6.54 13.99
CA VAL A 608 -8.64 7.13 13.17
C VAL A 608 -9.22 7.61 11.83
N TRP A 609 -10.15 6.87 11.21
CA TRP A 609 -10.86 7.37 10.01
C TRP A 609 -11.63 8.66 10.28
N GLN A 610 -12.32 8.77 11.43
CA GLN A 610 -13.03 10.00 11.80
C GLN A 610 -12.08 11.20 11.93
N ALA A 611 -10.86 10.97 12.46
CA ALA A 611 -9.80 11.96 12.57
C ALA A 611 -9.26 12.38 11.20
N ILE A 612 -8.90 11.42 10.35
CA ILE A 612 -8.38 11.67 8.98
C ILE A 612 -9.38 12.48 8.16
N MET A 613 -10.66 12.05 8.14
CA MET A 613 -11.70 12.73 7.37
C MET A 613 -12.00 14.13 7.93
N GLY A 614 -11.96 14.29 9.25
CA GLY A 614 -12.08 15.60 9.90
C GLY A 614 -10.93 16.56 9.56
N SER A 615 -9.70 16.06 9.47
CA SER A 615 -8.52 16.83 9.05
C SER A 615 -8.54 17.17 7.56
N ALA A 616 -8.95 16.23 6.71
CA ALA A 616 -9.14 16.48 5.28
C ALA A 616 -10.23 17.55 5.03
N TYR A 617 -11.32 17.52 5.79
CA TYR A 617 -12.33 18.58 5.80
C TYR A 617 -11.73 19.94 6.21
N LEU A 618 -10.85 19.98 7.21
CA LEU A 618 -10.18 21.21 7.64
C LEU A 618 -9.32 21.80 6.52
N GLY A 619 -8.55 20.99 5.81
CA GLY A 619 -7.73 21.47 4.68
C GLY A 619 -8.54 22.23 3.63
N LYS A 620 -9.79 21.84 3.40
CA LYS A 620 -10.71 22.56 2.51
C LYS A 620 -11.05 23.97 3.05
N GLU A 621 -11.23 24.13 4.35
CA GLU A 621 -11.47 25.45 4.96
C GLU A 621 -10.25 26.38 4.84
N TYR A 622 -9.04 25.80 4.76
CA TYR A 622 -7.79 26.53 4.49
C TYR A 622 -7.53 26.76 2.99
N ASN A 623 -8.44 26.31 2.11
CA ASN A 623 -8.31 26.40 0.66
C ASN A 623 -7.01 25.78 0.12
N VAL A 624 -6.50 24.72 0.76
CA VAL A 624 -5.32 24.04 0.20
C VAL A 624 -5.69 23.34 -1.11
N ALA A 625 -4.75 23.31 -2.05
CA ALA A 625 -4.96 22.87 -3.43
C ALA A 625 -5.55 21.45 -3.53
N LYS A 626 -5.04 20.53 -2.71
CA LYS A 626 -5.48 19.12 -2.73
C LYS A 626 -5.24 18.44 -1.38
N GLN A 627 -6.20 17.61 -0.97
CA GLN A 627 -6.07 16.69 0.17
C GLN A 627 -6.08 15.25 -0.35
N TYR A 628 -5.23 14.41 0.22
CA TYR A 628 -5.10 13.00 -0.16
C TYR A 628 -5.41 12.10 1.03
N ILE A 629 -6.06 10.97 0.74
CA ILE A 629 -6.06 9.85 1.67
C ILE A 629 -4.86 8.97 1.37
N TRP A 630 -4.08 8.70 2.41
CA TRP A 630 -3.07 7.65 2.40
C TRP A 630 -3.71 6.45 3.12
N ALA A 631 -3.56 5.19 2.73
CA ALA A 631 -3.25 4.73 1.39
C ALA A 631 -4.44 3.97 0.79
N TYR A 632 -4.36 3.80 -0.53
CA TYR A 632 -5.24 2.96 -1.32
C TYR A 632 -5.51 1.60 -0.68
N ASN A 633 -4.49 0.93 -0.13
CA ASN A 633 -4.63 -0.37 0.51
C ASN A 633 -5.57 -0.35 1.73
N GLN A 634 -5.50 0.68 2.58
CA GLN A 634 -6.42 0.81 3.73
C GLN A 634 -7.84 1.11 3.28
N ILE A 635 -8.03 1.86 2.18
CA ILE A 635 -9.36 2.09 1.59
C ILE A 635 -9.94 0.78 1.05
N MET A 636 -9.13 -0.02 0.36
CA MET A 636 -9.56 -1.34 -0.09
C MET A 636 -9.90 -2.24 1.11
N ARG A 637 -9.04 -2.32 2.13
CA ARG A 637 -9.22 -3.14 3.34
C ARG A 637 -10.48 -2.77 4.12
N ASP A 638 -10.65 -1.49 4.42
CA ASP A 638 -11.71 -1.01 5.32
C ASP A 638 -13.02 -0.71 4.59
N GLY A 639 -13.00 -0.76 3.25
CA GLY A 639 -14.14 -0.47 2.40
C GLY A 639 -14.62 0.98 2.52
N LEU A 640 -13.68 1.94 2.52
CA LEU A 640 -13.99 3.36 2.65
C LEU A 640 -14.72 3.89 1.41
N VAL A 641 -15.94 4.41 1.62
CA VAL A 641 -16.72 5.13 0.61
C VAL A 641 -17.03 6.54 1.08
N VAL A 642 -16.87 7.51 0.18
CA VAL A 642 -17.07 8.93 0.46
C VAL A 642 -18.02 9.51 -0.58
N LEU A 643 -19.09 10.17 -0.13
CA LEU A 643 -20.02 10.82 -1.05
C LEU A 643 -19.77 12.33 -1.13
N PRO A 644 -19.82 12.93 -2.34
CA PRO A 644 -19.57 14.36 -2.50
C PRO A 644 -20.59 15.25 -1.80
N GLU A 645 -21.86 14.86 -1.72
CA GLU A 645 -22.93 15.58 -1.04
C GLU A 645 -22.68 15.78 0.46
N ASP A 646 -21.90 14.89 1.08
CA ASP A 646 -21.56 14.97 2.49
C ASP A 646 -20.38 15.89 2.77
N THR A 647 -19.66 16.32 1.72
CA THR A 647 -18.54 17.25 1.83
C THR A 647 -17.48 16.85 2.86
N LEU A 648 -17.20 15.54 2.99
CA LEU A 648 -16.28 14.97 4.01
C LEU A 648 -16.76 15.07 5.47
N LYS A 649 -18.05 15.35 5.71
CA LYS A 649 -18.62 15.35 7.07
C LYS A 649 -19.13 13.96 7.48
N ARG A 650 -19.39 13.10 6.49
CA ARG A 650 -19.87 11.73 6.64
C ARG A 650 -19.14 10.84 5.63
N PHE A 651 -18.93 9.59 6.01
CA PHE A 651 -18.30 8.56 5.19
C PHE A 651 -18.81 7.18 5.62
N TRP A 652 -18.49 6.14 4.83
CA TRP A 652 -18.86 4.76 5.13
C TRP A 652 -17.63 3.89 5.22
N LEU A 653 -17.65 2.94 6.14
CA LEU A 653 -16.73 1.80 6.18
C LEU A 653 -17.56 0.56 5.95
N ALA A 654 -17.43 -0.01 4.75
CA ALA A 654 -18.38 -1.00 4.23
C ALA A 654 -19.83 -0.50 4.38
N ASP A 655 -20.72 -1.28 5.02
CA ASP A 655 -22.15 -0.97 5.13
C ASP A 655 -22.49 0.02 6.25
N LYS A 656 -21.50 0.53 7.00
CA LYS A 656 -21.73 1.34 8.19
C LYS A 656 -21.31 2.80 7.99
N ALA A 657 -22.23 3.72 8.29
CA ALA A 657 -22.01 5.15 8.21
C ALA A 657 -21.33 5.72 9.46
N TYR A 658 -20.38 6.63 9.25
CA TYR A 658 -19.62 7.33 10.28
C TYR A 658 -19.60 8.83 10.01
N MET A 659 -19.65 9.61 11.08
CA MET A 659 -19.47 11.07 11.02
C MET A 659 -18.02 11.44 11.29
N SER A 660 -17.48 12.34 10.48
CA SER A 660 -16.13 12.87 10.63
C SER A 660 -16.02 13.77 11.86
N GLN A 661 -14.83 13.84 12.45
CA GLN A 661 -14.60 14.65 13.64
C GLN A 661 -14.43 16.13 13.27
N THR A 662 -15.53 16.88 13.21
CA THR A 662 -15.55 18.31 12.86
C THR A 662 -16.20 19.15 13.96
N ARG A 663 -16.13 20.48 13.86
CA ARG A 663 -16.82 21.39 14.79
C ARG A 663 -18.35 21.30 14.76
N GLN A 664 -18.90 20.80 13.65
CA GLN A 664 -20.33 20.88 13.33
C GLN A 664 -21.04 19.53 13.39
N SER A 665 -20.36 18.43 13.78
CA SER A 665 -20.90 17.07 13.70
C SER A 665 -21.12 16.41 15.07
N GLU A 666 -22.24 15.70 15.19
CA GLU A 666 -22.45 14.67 16.22
C GLU A 666 -21.80 13.37 15.71
N ILE A 667 -20.87 12.81 16.49
CA ILE A 667 -20.04 11.67 16.06
C ILE A 667 -20.84 10.37 16.20
N THR A 668 -21.00 9.60 15.12
CA THR A 668 -21.56 8.23 15.18
C THR A 668 -20.42 7.21 15.36
N GLY A 669 -20.46 6.42 16.44
CA GLY A 669 -19.36 5.52 16.86
C GLY A 669 -18.73 5.95 18.19
N THR A 670 -17.64 5.30 18.59
CA THR A 670 -16.91 5.68 19.82
C THR A 670 -16.04 6.90 19.51
N PRO A 671 -16.38 8.12 19.97
CA PRO A 671 -15.51 9.27 19.78
C PRO A 671 -14.17 9.01 20.47
N ILE A 672 -13.08 9.57 19.94
CA ILE A 672 -11.80 9.50 20.65
C ILE A 672 -11.93 10.31 21.97
N PRO A 673 -11.73 9.70 23.15
CA PRO A 673 -11.87 10.40 24.42
C PRO A 673 -10.93 11.62 24.51
N GLY A 674 -11.46 12.78 24.89
CA GLY A 674 -10.65 14.00 25.07
C GLY A 674 -10.30 14.76 23.79
N LEU A 675 -10.81 14.35 22.62
CA LEU A 675 -10.48 15.01 21.36
C LEU A 675 -11.11 16.41 21.23
N PRO A 676 -10.32 17.44 20.88
CA PRO A 676 -10.86 18.73 20.46
C PRO A 676 -11.50 18.63 19.07
N VAL A 677 -12.54 19.43 18.84
CA VAL A 677 -13.00 19.75 17.47
C VAL A 677 -11.90 20.50 16.71
N ASN A 678 -11.89 20.44 15.37
CA ASN A 678 -10.89 21.10 14.52
C ASN A 678 -10.44 22.48 15.07
N PRO A 679 -9.12 22.77 15.15
CA PRO A 679 -8.63 24.02 15.71
C PRO A 679 -8.99 25.25 14.87
N THR A 680 -9.04 26.42 15.51
CA THR A 680 -9.13 27.72 14.80
C THR A 680 -7.72 28.11 14.43
N ARG A 681 -7.52 28.66 13.23
CA ARG A 681 -6.23 29.24 12.85
C ARG A 681 -5.75 30.20 13.95
N PRO A 682 -4.54 30.01 14.49
CA PRO A 682 -3.96 30.98 15.40
C PRO A 682 -3.88 32.37 14.72
N PRO A 683 -4.11 33.48 15.44
CA PRO A 683 -4.08 34.83 14.85
C PRO A 683 -2.66 35.29 14.45
N LYS A 684 -1.63 34.53 14.81
CA LYS A 684 -0.22 34.73 14.42
C LYS A 684 0.36 33.39 13.99
N PRO A 685 1.28 33.36 13.01
CA PRO A 685 2.09 32.18 12.71
C PRO A 685 2.68 31.59 14.00
N GLU A 686 2.72 30.26 14.08
CA GLU A 686 3.46 29.59 15.14
C GLU A 686 4.95 29.90 14.97
N THR A 687 5.65 30.19 16.07
CA THR A 687 7.11 30.29 16.02
C THR A 687 7.64 28.88 15.74
N PRO A 688 8.52 28.67 14.74
CA PRO A 688 9.11 27.37 14.53
C PRO A 688 9.79 26.89 15.83
N ASN A 689 9.50 25.66 16.25
CA ASN A 689 10.14 25.03 17.41
C ASN A 689 11.60 24.70 17.06
N TYR A 690 12.48 25.70 17.05
CA TYR A 690 13.90 25.45 17.13
C TYR A 690 14.26 25.17 18.59
N PRO A 691 14.99 24.09 18.90
CA PRO A 691 15.59 23.95 20.23
C PRO A 691 16.48 25.17 20.49
N ALA A 692 16.35 25.74 21.69
CA ALA A 692 17.08 26.92 22.12
C ALA A 692 18.57 26.63 22.32
#